data_AF-A0A1S3G0Q1-F1
#
_entry.id   AF-A0A1S3G0Q1-F1
#
_cell.length_a   1.000
_cell.length_b   1.000
_cell.length_c   1.000
_cell.angle_alpha   90.00
_cell.angle_beta   90.00
_cell.angle_gamma   90.00
#
_symmetry.space_group_name_H-M   'P 1'
#
loop_
_entity.id
_entity.type
_entity.pdbx_description
1 polymer ?
#
loop_
_entity_poly.entity_id
_entity_poly.type
_entity_poly.pdbx_seq_one_letter_code
_entity_poly.pdbx_strand_id
1 'polypeptide(L)'
;MIRVHHFLKKGIGEEMITAIGKPIFLMTDEDRRFPSGRPCVGQGLWWRLLWGEGRLAFRTEAWAVRVLLSAVRRLLGHVVTGKCCLVSCQGQKLKLYKVKFMGITPWVKGLPPNIGVIFPDTYGHSLEVPVTREQLNRYWDVAENVQSELAATLVKFECAQSELRDLRSKMLSKEVCCQELKAEMESYKESNARKSSLVTSLRDRVHELEEELAALSTSKSRIEITAQTATKESKRLMKKVTELGEQLQKCSMEKDETKKEASENFRRHEEFLTQLGDCLDPERTREETLKDFISKVRKLCEENASLRGQVVTLEEAVNAHEMEAKANRETIMRLSRHVGREGQKKSLSGQKKSLKLSKDLLGAMEAKEALGEEVKILQERLLTGQRAWATSKQEVSLLKTSTQELETSLQASREAAMALQSQNATFRQQIAALLPCTLEKSGSTEDAILERIRELGDQEESRERMVSQLEAQIAELTEQLGKESEFHREALQRAHAAENKSETLQSQLTHLEGELVSGDVLRDNLNAEKEKCLKFLDQLSEKMNLSQVAAELGFDMQLGVILARTEQLARLESLAITENKTIAHNLQRKLKTQKERLESKELHLSLLRRKIAQLEEERHVQKALTVERDEAHLTIRKLEKKVERMQKELSMCRESNTELKAKLADTNELKIKTLEQTKAIEDLNKSRDRLEKVKEKVEKQLTSVKSELGSLEHEARENKERSRTMIQVVTSEVKTLKQSLEEAMKREKQLVDFREIVSQMLGLNMTTLALPDYEIIKCLERLIHLHQHHFVTCACVSNLTTGQDRHLGDHLKFLH
;
A
#
# COMPACT_ATOMS: atom_id res chain seq x y z
N MET A 1 56.58 55.39 -22.46
CA MET A 1 56.70 56.08 -21.16
C MET A 1 57.00 54.99 -20.12
N ILE A 2 58.21 54.78 -19.62
CA ILE A 2 59.17 55.67 -18.92
C ILE A 2 58.84 55.81 -17.41
N ARG A 3 59.61 55.03 -16.63
CA ARG A 3 60.33 55.32 -15.36
C ARG A 3 59.51 55.83 -14.15
N VAL A 4 59.56 55.17 -12.99
CA VAL A 4 60.70 55.05 -12.03
C VAL A 4 61.09 56.39 -11.40
N HIS A 5 60.91 56.50 -10.08
CA HIS A 5 61.98 57.06 -9.22
C HIS A 5 61.98 56.48 -7.81
N HIS A 6 63.19 56.32 -7.28
CA HIS A 6 63.55 55.87 -5.93
C HIS A 6 64.54 56.89 -5.34
N PHE A 7 64.95 56.67 -4.07
CA PHE A 7 65.81 57.47 -3.16
C PHE A 7 65.10 58.48 -2.25
N LEU A 8 65.49 58.76 -0.99
CA LEU A 8 66.26 58.14 0.13
C LEU A 8 66.99 59.25 0.93
N LYS A 9 67.22 59.01 2.24
CA LYS A 9 68.00 59.81 3.23
C LYS A 9 67.28 61.08 3.73
N LYS A 10 67.33 61.44 5.03
CA LYS A 10 68.03 60.97 6.26
C LYS A 10 67.08 61.28 7.46
N GLY A 11 67.11 60.64 8.62
CA GLY A 11 67.92 59.53 9.16
C GLY A 11 67.98 59.61 10.70
N ILE A 12 68.46 58.56 11.38
CA ILE A 12 68.87 58.51 12.82
C ILE A 12 67.68 58.70 13.83
N GLY A 13 67.47 57.86 14.83
CA GLY A 13 68.17 56.63 15.24
C GLY A 13 67.37 55.83 16.28
N GLU A 14 68.04 54.79 16.76
CA GLU A 14 67.82 53.95 17.96
C GLU A 14 67.19 54.72 19.16
N GLU A 15 66.37 54.11 20.04
CA GLU A 15 66.76 53.05 20.99
C GLU A 15 65.56 52.22 21.53
N MET A 16 65.88 51.04 22.09
CA MET A 16 64.99 50.20 22.89
C MET A 16 64.93 50.71 24.35
N ILE A 17 63.78 50.72 25.01
CA ILE A 17 63.71 50.41 26.45
C ILE A 17 62.55 49.45 26.76
N THR A 18 62.87 48.47 27.59
CA THR A 18 62.07 47.30 27.95
C THR A 18 61.36 47.49 29.30
N ALA A 19 60.12 47.01 29.39
CA ALA A 19 59.45 46.50 30.60
C ALA A 19 59.25 47.36 31.88
N ILE A 20 58.22 46.93 32.63
CA ILE A 20 58.09 46.80 34.12
C ILE A 20 56.74 47.36 34.63
N GLY A 21 56.11 46.60 35.53
CA GLY A 21 55.31 47.18 36.63
C GLY A 21 53.79 47.24 36.46
N LYS A 22 53.09 46.23 37.00
CA LYS A 22 51.75 46.41 37.59
C LYS A 22 51.90 47.01 39.03
N PRO A 23 50.82 47.18 39.83
CA PRO A 23 49.78 48.20 39.72
C PRO A 23 49.52 48.91 41.08
N ILE A 24 49.03 50.15 41.11
CA ILE A 24 48.54 50.74 42.38
C ILE A 24 47.18 51.44 42.19
N PHE A 25 46.27 51.12 43.10
CA PHE A 25 44.96 51.75 43.35
C PHE A 25 45.09 53.24 43.66
N LEU A 26 44.05 54.04 43.36
CA LEU A 26 43.34 54.78 44.41
C LEU A 26 41.98 55.31 43.91
N MET A 27 41.01 55.32 44.81
CA MET A 27 39.69 55.92 44.64
C MET A 27 39.74 57.41 44.97
N THR A 28 38.89 58.20 44.31
CA THR A 28 38.15 59.37 44.84
C THR A 28 37.16 59.83 43.76
N ASP A 29 36.03 60.48 44.03
CA ASP A 29 35.04 60.44 45.12
C ASP A 29 33.85 61.32 44.67
N GLU A 30 32.78 61.42 45.47
CA GLU A 30 31.73 62.47 45.46
C GLU A 30 30.75 62.60 44.25
N ASP A 31 29.51 63.09 44.41
CA ASP A 31 28.55 63.12 45.54
C ASP A 31 27.15 63.58 44.99
N ARG A 32 26.11 63.50 45.85
CA ARG A 32 24.77 64.14 45.79
C ARG A 32 23.70 63.41 44.94
N ARG A 33 22.67 62.75 45.51
CA ARG A 33 21.65 63.04 46.56
C ARG A 33 20.34 63.68 46.01
N PHE A 34 19.29 62.86 45.83
CA PHE A 34 18.00 62.80 46.59
C PHE A 34 17.51 64.01 47.44
N PRO A 35 16.25 64.06 47.96
CA PRO A 35 14.96 63.39 47.61
C PRO A 35 13.68 64.28 47.78
N SER A 36 12.48 63.74 47.48
CA SER A 36 11.20 63.84 48.26
C SER A 36 9.99 63.41 47.39
N GLY A 37 8.84 62.92 47.91
CA GLY A 37 8.41 62.59 49.28
C GLY A 37 7.19 61.63 49.30
N ARG A 38 6.93 61.00 50.46
CA ARG A 38 5.89 59.96 50.74
C ARG A 38 4.57 60.63 51.29
N PRO A 39 3.47 59.95 51.74
CA PRO A 39 3.42 58.72 52.57
C PRO A 39 2.25 57.70 52.42
N CYS A 40 2.49 56.50 52.98
CA CYS A 40 1.66 55.50 53.75
C CYS A 40 0.11 55.46 53.61
N VAL A 41 -0.64 54.34 53.70
CA VAL A 41 -0.60 53.05 54.46
C VAL A 41 -1.34 51.95 53.62
N GLY A 42 -1.27 50.62 53.77
CA GLY A 42 -0.50 49.66 54.60
C GLY A 42 -1.32 48.40 55.03
N GLN A 43 -0.65 47.29 55.39
CA GLN A 43 -1.17 45.94 55.77
C GLN A 43 -1.82 45.07 54.67
N GLY A 44 -1.63 43.73 54.71
CA GLY A 44 -2.43 42.77 53.90
C GLY A 44 -1.74 41.50 53.40
N LEU A 45 -1.76 40.46 54.23
CA LEU A 45 -1.27 39.07 54.05
C LEU A 45 -1.56 38.31 52.72
N TRP A 46 -0.58 37.48 52.33
CA TRP A 46 -0.70 36.04 51.99
C TRP A 46 -0.97 35.50 50.54
N TRP A 47 -0.05 34.60 50.16
CA TRP A 47 -0.16 33.40 49.30
C TRP A 47 -0.33 33.52 47.77
N ARG A 48 0.73 33.08 47.05
CA ARG A 48 0.67 31.81 46.29
C ARG A 48 2.05 31.15 46.05
N LEU A 49 2.03 29.83 46.18
CA LEU A 49 3.07 28.84 45.86
C LEU A 49 3.52 28.92 44.37
N LEU A 50 4.82 28.77 44.06
CA LEU A 50 5.56 27.52 43.71
C LEU A 50 4.99 26.77 42.48
N TRP A 51 5.78 26.25 41.53
CA TRP A 51 7.25 26.19 41.40
C TRP A 51 7.62 26.19 39.89
N GLY A 52 8.69 26.89 39.51
CA GLY A 52 9.31 26.80 38.19
C GLY A 52 10.79 26.40 38.31
N GLU A 53 11.32 25.69 37.32
CA GLU A 53 12.65 25.07 37.32
C GLU A 53 13.82 26.08 37.27
N GLY A 54 15.02 25.69 37.73
CA GLY A 54 16.22 26.51 37.53
C GLY A 54 17.47 26.06 38.28
N ARG A 55 18.22 25.12 37.70
CA ARG A 55 19.56 24.65 38.14
C ARG A 55 20.52 25.82 38.39
N LEU A 56 21.41 25.70 39.40
CA LEU A 56 22.84 25.46 39.13
C LEU A 56 23.57 24.89 40.36
N ALA A 57 24.55 24.03 40.13
CA ALA A 57 25.19 23.23 41.17
C ALA A 57 26.39 23.93 41.83
N PHE A 58 26.57 23.69 43.13
CA PHE A 58 27.76 24.07 43.87
C PHE A 58 28.94 23.12 43.60
N ARG A 59 30.15 23.64 43.76
CA ARG A 59 31.41 22.96 43.49
C ARG A 59 31.86 22.02 44.63
N THR A 60 32.42 20.88 44.22
CA THR A 60 33.57 20.16 44.78
C THR A 60 33.86 20.21 46.29
N GLU A 61 33.84 19.02 46.94
CA GLU A 61 34.95 18.52 47.76
C GLU A 61 34.69 17.05 48.22
N ALA A 62 35.47 16.08 47.69
CA ALA A 62 35.53 14.68 48.18
C ALA A 62 36.69 13.88 47.53
N TRP A 63 37.89 14.45 47.45
CA TRP A 63 39.03 13.86 46.74
C TRP A 63 39.83 12.86 47.61
N ALA A 64 39.15 11.87 48.20
CA ALA A 64 39.76 11.01 49.24
C ALA A 64 39.45 9.49 49.19
N VAL A 65 38.48 8.99 48.40
CA VAL A 65 38.01 7.58 48.50
C VAL A 65 38.32 6.70 47.28
N ARG A 66 38.70 7.27 46.12
CA ARG A 66 38.97 6.47 44.90
C ARG A 66 40.40 5.94 44.73
N VAL A 67 41.38 6.40 45.53
CA VAL A 67 42.79 5.98 45.38
C VAL A 67 43.09 4.65 46.08
N LEU A 68 42.31 4.24 47.09
CA LEU A 68 42.58 3.04 47.90
C LEU A 68 41.90 1.74 47.42
N LEU A 69 40.98 1.81 46.45
CA LEU A 69 40.25 0.62 45.94
C LEU A 69 40.86 -0.02 44.67
N SER A 70 41.89 0.59 44.07
CA SER A 70 42.59 0.02 42.91
C SER A 70 43.78 -0.87 43.30
N ALA A 71 44.33 -0.71 44.51
CA ALA A 71 45.53 -1.41 44.98
C ALA A 71 45.28 -2.84 45.49
N VAL A 72 44.03 -3.22 45.81
CA VAL A 72 43.71 -4.48 46.52
C VAL A 72 43.27 -5.62 45.57
N ARG A 73 43.09 -5.36 44.26
CA ARG A 73 42.66 -6.38 43.27
C ARG A 73 43.80 -6.93 42.39
N ARG A 74 45.05 -6.90 42.87
CA ARG A 74 46.25 -7.39 42.14
C ARG A 74 47.08 -8.47 42.86
N LEU A 75 46.62 -8.96 44.01
CA LEU A 75 47.22 -10.09 44.73
C LEU A 75 46.09 -11.06 45.13
N LEU A 76 46.30 -12.37 44.90
CA LEU A 76 45.28 -13.44 44.85
C LEU A 76 44.36 -13.34 43.61
N GLY A 77 44.22 -14.36 42.76
CA GLY A 77 44.96 -15.61 42.65
C GLY A 77 44.45 -16.45 41.47
N HIS A 78 45.40 -17.00 40.69
CA HIS A 78 45.36 -18.23 39.88
C HIS A 78 44.07 -18.87 39.30
N VAL A 79 44.25 -19.46 38.11
CA VAL A 79 43.63 -20.70 37.57
C VAL A 79 42.45 -20.59 36.56
N VAL A 80 42.82 -20.90 35.30
CA VAL A 80 42.13 -21.74 34.29
C VAL A 80 41.30 -21.12 33.13
N THR A 81 41.60 -21.65 31.93
CA THR A 81 40.92 -21.61 30.61
C THR A 81 40.76 -20.30 29.83
N GLY A 82 41.33 -20.29 28.60
CA GLY A 82 40.45 -20.17 27.41
C GLY A 82 40.73 -19.08 26.36
N LYS A 83 41.53 -19.42 25.33
CA LYS A 83 41.45 -18.98 23.92
C LYS A 83 41.47 -17.46 23.55
N CYS A 84 42.62 -17.06 23.03
CA CYS A 84 42.87 -16.31 21.77
C CYS A 84 42.03 -15.09 21.35
N CYS A 85 42.71 -13.94 21.41
CA CYS A 85 42.59 -12.74 20.55
C CYS A 85 44.05 -12.29 20.20
N LEU A 86 44.38 -11.54 19.14
CA LEU A 86 43.62 -10.99 18.01
C LEU A 86 44.54 -10.94 16.75
N VAL A 87 43.96 -11.17 15.57
CA VAL A 87 44.10 -10.37 14.32
C VAL A 87 45.34 -9.44 14.18
N SER A 88 46.25 -9.83 13.27
CA SER A 88 46.74 -9.09 12.07
C SER A 88 47.22 -7.62 12.17
N CYS A 89 48.48 -7.37 11.78
CA CYS A 89 48.80 -6.87 10.43
C CYS A 89 50.31 -6.86 10.10
N GLN A 90 50.65 -7.16 8.83
CA GLN A 90 51.88 -6.87 8.06
C GLN A 90 53.28 -7.01 8.72
N GLY A 91 54.29 -7.68 8.14
CA GLY A 91 54.36 -8.38 6.85
C GLY A 91 55.75 -8.27 6.22
N GLN A 92 56.54 -9.35 6.20
CA GLN A 92 57.72 -9.47 5.34
C GLN A 92 57.93 -10.92 4.85
N LYS A 93 58.59 -11.01 3.69
CA LYS A 93 58.77 -12.19 2.82
C LYS A 93 59.40 -13.39 3.53
N LEU A 94 58.90 -14.60 3.24
CA LEU A 94 59.67 -15.85 3.39
C LEU A 94 59.44 -16.79 2.19
N LYS A 95 60.48 -17.55 1.84
CA LYS A 95 60.60 -18.35 0.62
C LYS A 95 60.05 -19.77 0.80
N LEU A 96 59.63 -20.35 -0.33
CA LEU A 96 59.57 -21.79 -0.67
C LEU A 96 59.25 -22.80 0.45
N TYR A 97 58.09 -23.45 0.34
CA TYR A 97 57.93 -24.85 0.74
C TYR A 97 57.58 -25.70 -0.49
N LYS A 98 58.45 -26.66 -0.83
CA LYS A 98 58.15 -27.73 -1.78
C LYS A 98 57.85 -28.99 -0.98
N VAL A 99 56.57 -29.31 -0.83
CA VAL A 99 56.14 -30.52 -0.11
C VAL A 99 56.54 -31.76 -0.91
N LYS A 100 57.08 -32.74 -0.20
CA LYS A 100 57.57 -34.02 -0.74
C LYS A 100 56.55 -35.09 -0.39
N PHE A 101 55.92 -35.73 -1.37
CA PHE A 101 55.20 -36.99 -1.16
C PHE A 101 55.50 -37.99 -2.28
N MET A 102 55.52 -39.27 -1.92
CA MET A 102 55.99 -40.39 -2.74
C MET A 102 54.83 -41.27 -3.22
N GLY A 103 55.07 -42.02 -4.31
CA GLY A 103 54.21 -43.11 -4.83
C GLY A 103 53.44 -42.68 -6.07
N ILE A 104 53.54 -43.34 -7.22
CA ILE A 104 53.46 -44.81 -7.44
C ILE A 104 54.37 -45.27 -8.61
N THR A 105 54.57 -46.59 -8.70
CA THR A 105 55.47 -47.38 -9.57
C THR A 105 55.16 -47.35 -11.09
N PRO A 106 56.10 -47.81 -11.95
CA PRO A 106 56.12 -49.24 -12.36
C PRO A 106 57.53 -49.87 -12.23
N TRP A 107 57.72 -51.14 -11.80
CA TRP A 107 57.75 -52.36 -12.64
C TRP A 107 58.42 -52.11 -14.03
N VAL A 108 59.51 -52.75 -14.43
CA VAL A 108 59.85 -54.18 -14.29
C VAL A 108 61.33 -54.39 -13.88
N LYS A 109 61.58 -55.35 -12.96
CA LYS A 109 62.91 -55.95 -12.75
C LYS A 109 63.08 -57.15 -13.68
N GLY A 110 64.25 -57.30 -14.31
CA GLY A 110 64.48 -58.42 -15.23
C GLY A 110 65.92 -58.51 -15.78
N LEU A 111 66.93 -58.51 -14.90
CA LEU A 111 68.32 -58.79 -15.27
C LEU A 111 68.98 -59.62 -14.15
N PRO A 112 69.32 -60.91 -14.40
CA PRO A 112 70.05 -61.76 -13.45
C PRO A 112 71.56 -61.40 -13.42
N PRO A 113 72.33 -61.94 -12.44
CA PRO A 113 73.61 -61.35 -12.04
C PRO A 113 74.82 -61.92 -12.81
N ASN A 114 75.98 -61.28 -12.59
CA ASN A 114 77.34 -61.84 -12.71
C ASN A 114 77.53 -62.99 -13.71
N ILE A 115 77.83 -62.64 -14.97
CA ILE A 115 78.68 -63.49 -15.80
C ILE A 115 80.07 -62.85 -15.73
N GLY A 116 80.98 -63.51 -15.02
CA GLY A 116 82.39 -63.15 -15.06
C GLY A 116 82.93 -63.47 -16.45
N VAL A 117 83.33 -62.44 -17.20
CA VAL A 117 84.20 -62.64 -18.36
C VAL A 117 85.60 -62.86 -17.82
N ILE A 118 85.89 -64.14 -17.59
CA ILE A 118 87.23 -64.67 -17.40
C ILE A 118 88.06 -64.22 -18.61
N PHE A 119 89.16 -63.50 -18.37
CA PHE A 119 90.24 -63.39 -19.35
C PHE A 119 90.77 -64.81 -19.60
N PRO A 120 90.72 -65.34 -20.84
CA PRO A 120 91.46 -66.54 -21.15
C PRO A 120 92.93 -66.16 -21.29
N ASP A 121 93.74 -66.47 -20.29
CA ASP A 121 95.17 -66.73 -20.49
C ASP A 121 95.33 -68.02 -21.31
N THR A 122 94.93 -67.97 -22.59
CA THR A 122 95.38 -68.96 -23.56
C THR A 122 96.77 -68.57 -24.03
N TYR A 123 97.77 -69.08 -23.30
CA TYR A 123 99.10 -69.29 -23.85
C TYR A 123 98.97 -69.89 -25.25
N GLY A 124 99.57 -69.23 -26.23
CA GLY A 124 99.71 -69.80 -27.56
C GLY A 124 100.64 -71.01 -27.51
N HIS A 125 100.09 -72.22 -27.61
CA HIS A 125 100.83 -73.33 -28.18
C HIS A 125 100.70 -73.27 -29.70
N SER A 126 101.85 -73.35 -30.36
CA SER A 126 102.03 -73.13 -31.79
C SER A 126 101.03 -73.89 -32.67
N LEU A 127 100.40 -73.16 -33.59
CA LEU A 127 100.25 -73.63 -34.95
C LEU A 127 100.76 -72.52 -35.88
N GLU A 128 102.04 -72.59 -36.23
CA GLU A 128 102.62 -71.72 -37.26
C GLU A 128 102.02 -72.09 -38.62
N VAL A 129 100.94 -71.41 -38.99
CA VAL A 129 100.60 -71.21 -40.40
C VAL A 129 101.29 -69.92 -40.81
N PRO A 130 102.17 -69.91 -41.84
CA PRO A 130 102.83 -68.69 -42.28
C PRO A 130 101.82 -67.80 -43.02
N VAL A 131 101.06 -67.04 -42.23
CA VAL A 131 100.23 -65.91 -42.69
C VAL A 131 101.17 -64.95 -43.40
N THR A 132 101.04 -64.82 -44.72
CA THR A 132 101.96 -63.97 -45.48
C THR A 132 101.83 -62.51 -45.05
N ARG A 133 102.87 -61.71 -45.26
CA ARG A 133 102.89 -60.32 -44.79
C ARG A 133 101.72 -59.50 -45.36
N GLU A 134 101.23 -59.84 -46.55
CA GLU A 134 100.02 -59.26 -47.14
C GLU A 134 98.74 -59.62 -46.36
N GLN A 135 98.62 -60.85 -45.84
CA GLN A 135 97.47 -61.24 -45.02
C GLN A 135 97.47 -60.53 -43.67
N LEU A 136 98.63 -60.42 -43.01
CA LEU A 136 98.75 -59.72 -41.74
C LEU A 136 98.41 -58.22 -41.90
N ASN A 137 98.94 -57.58 -42.95
CA ASN A 137 98.59 -56.19 -43.29
C ASN A 137 97.08 -56.05 -43.56
N ARG A 138 96.45 -56.95 -44.33
CA ARG A 138 95.00 -56.92 -44.57
C ARG A 138 94.18 -57.02 -43.28
N TYR A 139 94.58 -57.85 -42.32
CA TYR A 139 93.89 -57.90 -41.02
C TYR A 139 94.10 -56.62 -40.21
N TRP A 140 95.27 -55.98 -40.32
CA TRP A 140 95.56 -54.71 -39.68
C TRP A 140 94.73 -53.56 -40.29
N ASP A 141 94.70 -53.44 -41.63
CA ASP A 141 93.89 -52.46 -42.36
C ASP A 141 92.39 -52.64 -42.07
N VAL A 142 91.90 -53.88 -41.96
CA VAL A 142 90.50 -54.16 -41.58
C VAL A 142 90.24 -53.79 -40.12
N ALA A 143 91.17 -54.08 -39.20
CA ALA A 143 91.03 -53.71 -37.79
C ALA A 143 91.06 -52.18 -37.59
N GLU A 144 91.94 -51.46 -38.30
CA GLU A 144 92.04 -50.00 -38.25
C GLU A 144 90.80 -49.33 -38.88
N ASN A 145 90.27 -49.87 -39.98
CA ASN A 145 88.98 -49.44 -40.54
C ASN A 145 87.83 -49.68 -39.56
N VAL A 146 87.73 -50.85 -38.93
CA VAL A 146 86.69 -51.15 -37.93
C VAL A 146 86.82 -50.26 -36.68
N GLN A 147 88.05 -49.96 -36.23
CA GLN A 147 88.29 -48.99 -35.15
C GLN A 147 87.88 -47.57 -35.56
N SER A 148 88.16 -47.17 -36.81
CA SER A 148 87.76 -45.86 -37.35
C SER A 148 86.25 -45.73 -37.50
N GLU A 149 85.56 -46.78 -37.96
CA GLU A 149 84.09 -46.87 -38.00
C GLU A 149 83.48 -46.87 -36.60
N LEU A 150 84.09 -47.57 -35.63
CA LEU A 150 83.67 -47.54 -34.23
C LEU A 150 83.83 -46.14 -33.62
N ALA A 151 84.96 -45.46 -33.86
CA ALA A 151 85.15 -44.07 -33.43
C ALA A 151 84.13 -43.12 -34.08
N ALA A 152 83.89 -43.26 -35.39
CA ALA A 152 82.91 -42.45 -36.11
C ALA A 152 81.46 -42.70 -35.64
N THR A 153 81.11 -43.93 -35.26
CA THR A 153 79.80 -44.26 -34.69
C THR A 153 79.64 -43.80 -33.24
N LEU A 154 80.71 -43.86 -32.43
CA LEU A 154 80.73 -43.27 -31.08
C LEU A 154 80.53 -41.76 -31.13
N VAL A 155 81.25 -41.03 -31.99
CA VAL A 155 81.05 -39.58 -32.17
C VAL A 155 79.62 -39.26 -32.62
N LYS A 156 79.05 -40.03 -33.55
CA LYS A 156 77.63 -39.87 -33.96
C LYS A 156 76.67 -40.13 -32.80
N PHE A 157 76.94 -41.13 -31.96
CA PHE A 157 76.13 -41.43 -30.78
C PHE A 157 76.22 -40.32 -29.73
N GLU A 158 77.42 -39.77 -29.47
CA GLU A 158 77.61 -38.64 -28.56
C GLU A 158 76.92 -37.36 -29.06
N CYS A 159 77.03 -37.06 -30.36
CA CYS A 159 76.30 -35.95 -30.99
C CYS A 159 74.78 -36.12 -30.81
N ALA A 160 74.22 -37.27 -31.18
CA ALA A 160 72.80 -37.56 -31.00
C ALA A 160 72.37 -37.51 -29.52
N GLN A 161 73.23 -37.95 -28.59
CA GLN A 161 72.96 -37.85 -27.16
C GLN A 161 73.01 -36.40 -26.64
N SER A 162 73.85 -35.54 -27.23
CA SER A 162 73.86 -34.10 -26.92
C SER A 162 72.63 -33.39 -27.47
N GLU A 163 72.20 -33.69 -28.70
CA GLU A 163 70.96 -33.20 -29.30
C GLU A 163 69.73 -33.62 -28.47
N LEU A 164 69.68 -34.86 -27.99
CA LEU A 164 68.62 -35.33 -27.10
C LEU A 164 68.61 -34.59 -25.75
N ARG A 165 69.77 -34.20 -25.21
CA ARG A 165 69.85 -33.37 -23.99
C ARG A 165 69.34 -31.95 -24.25
N ASP A 166 69.70 -31.37 -25.40
CA ASP A 166 69.24 -30.04 -25.83
C ASP A 166 67.75 -29.98 -26.15
N LEU A 167 67.19 -31.02 -26.78
CA LEU A 167 65.75 -31.11 -27.02
C LEU A 167 64.99 -31.29 -25.70
N ARG A 168 65.53 -32.06 -24.74
CA ARG A 168 64.94 -32.19 -23.39
C ARG A 168 65.00 -30.86 -22.62
N SER A 169 66.09 -30.11 -22.68
CA SER A 169 66.18 -28.80 -22.00
C SER A 169 65.23 -27.77 -22.62
N LYS A 170 65.12 -27.73 -23.96
CA LYS A 170 64.13 -26.92 -24.70
C LYS A 170 62.68 -27.31 -24.37
N MET A 171 62.39 -28.62 -24.27
CA MET A 171 61.07 -29.10 -23.88
C MET A 171 60.72 -28.67 -22.45
N LEU A 172 61.64 -28.80 -21.50
CA LEU A 172 61.44 -28.37 -20.11
C LEU A 172 61.25 -26.84 -20.00
N SER A 173 61.99 -26.03 -20.77
CA SER A 173 61.79 -24.58 -20.76
C SER A 173 60.45 -24.16 -21.37
N LYS A 174 59.96 -24.89 -22.38
CA LYS A 174 58.60 -24.70 -22.92
C LYS A 174 57.52 -25.13 -21.93
N GLU A 175 57.70 -26.22 -21.19
CA GLU A 175 56.76 -26.64 -20.15
C GLU A 175 56.66 -25.61 -19.02
N VAL A 176 57.79 -25.04 -18.57
CA VAL A 176 57.79 -23.93 -17.59
C VAL A 176 57.04 -22.70 -18.12
N CYS A 177 57.32 -22.28 -19.36
CA CYS A 177 56.61 -21.17 -20.01
C CYS A 177 55.09 -21.44 -20.14
N CYS A 178 54.69 -22.68 -20.43
CA CYS A 178 53.28 -23.09 -20.45
C CYS A 178 52.64 -23.06 -19.04
N GLN A 179 53.39 -23.33 -17.98
CA GLN A 179 52.91 -23.23 -16.59
C GLN A 179 52.77 -21.77 -16.14
N GLU A 180 53.71 -20.91 -16.52
CA GLU A 180 53.64 -19.45 -16.30
C GLU A 180 52.42 -18.84 -17.00
N LEU A 181 52.21 -19.14 -18.29
CA LEU A 181 51.03 -18.69 -19.04
C LEU A 181 49.70 -19.19 -18.45
N LYS A 182 49.67 -20.42 -17.91
CA LYS A 182 48.49 -20.93 -17.17
C LYS A 182 48.25 -20.13 -15.88
N ALA A 183 49.30 -19.82 -15.11
CA ALA A 183 49.18 -19.02 -13.90
C ALA A 183 48.72 -17.59 -14.18
N GLU A 184 49.23 -16.96 -15.26
CA GLU A 184 48.73 -15.67 -15.73
C GLU A 184 47.26 -15.73 -16.15
N MET A 185 46.86 -16.75 -16.92
CA MET A 185 45.46 -16.93 -17.33
C MET A 185 44.52 -17.06 -16.12
N GLU A 186 44.88 -17.83 -15.09
CA GLU A 186 44.06 -17.94 -13.87
C GLU A 186 44.02 -16.62 -13.09
N SER A 187 45.13 -15.87 -13.01
CA SER A 187 45.16 -14.52 -12.43
C SER A 187 44.22 -13.55 -13.19
N TYR A 188 44.19 -13.62 -14.52
CA TYR A 188 43.24 -12.84 -15.34
C TYR A 188 41.79 -13.26 -15.10
N LYS A 189 41.49 -14.56 -14.99
CA LYS A 189 40.14 -15.05 -14.65
C LYS A 189 39.70 -14.57 -13.28
N GLU A 190 40.56 -14.63 -12.27
CA GLU A 190 40.25 -14.15 -10.93
C GLU A 190 40.03 -12.63 -10.91
N SER A 191 40.90 -11.86 -11.58
CA SER A 191 40.74 -10.41 -11.76
C SER A 191 39.42 -10.06 -12.44
N ASN A 192 39.02 -10.83 -13.46
CA ASN A 192 37.76 -10.66 -14.17
C ASN A 192 36.54 -11.03 -13.28
N ALA A 193 36.63 -12.10 -12.50
CA ALA A 193 35.58 -12.50 -11.56
C ALA A 193 35.36 -11.44 -10.47
N ARG A 194 36.45 -10.90 -9.88
CA ARG A 194 36.39 -9.79 -8.91
C ARG A 194 35.75 -8.53 -9.52
N LYS A 195 36.12 -8.16 -10.76
CA LYS A 195 35.50 -7.04 -11.48
C LYS A 195 34.02 -7.29 -11.79
N SER A 196 33.66 -8.50 -12.21
CA SER A 196 32.27 -8.88 -12.48
C SER A 196 31.42 -8.80 -11.21
N SER A 197 31.92 -9.32 -10.08
CA SER A 197 31.26 -9.22 -8.78
C SER A 197 31.05 -7.78 -8.33
N LEU A 198 32.05 -6.90 -8.52
CA LEU A 198 31.91 -5.47 -8.25
C LEU A 198 30.87 -4.81 -9.17
N VAL A 199 30.84 -5.15 -10.46
CA VAL A 199 29.83 -4.63 -11.39
C VAL A 199 28.41 -5.09 -11.02
N THR A 200 28.23 -6.34 -10.56
CA THR A 200 26.93 -6.81 -10.04
C THR A 200 26.54 -6.01 -8.80
N SER A 201 27.40 -5.94 -7.78
CA SER A 201 27.12 -5.19 -6.55
C SER A 201 26.82 -3.70 -6.80
N LEU A 202 27.49 -3.06 -7.77
CA LEU A 202 27.18 -1.68 -8.17
C LEU A 202 25.84 -1.56 -8.90
N ARG A 203 25.42 -2.56 -9.68
CA ARG A 203 24.09 -2.59 -10.31
C ARG A 203 23.00 -2.79 -9.26
N ASP A 204 23.18 -3.73 -8.35
CA ASP A 204 22.24 -3.98 -7.25
C ASP A 204 22.05 -2.70 -6.42
N ARG A 205 23.15 -2.01 -6.09
CA ARG A 205 23.11 -0.72 -5.37
C ARG A 205 22.45 0.42 -6.16
N VAL A 206 22.60 0.46 -7.48
CA VAL A 206 21.86 1.42 -8.33
C VAL A 206 20.37 1.09 -8.31
N HIS A 207 20.00 -0.19 -8.36
CA HIS A 207 18.60 -0.61 -8.33
C HIS A 207 17.93 -0.29 -6.99
N GLU A 208 18.59 -0.56 -5.86
CA GLU A 208 18.15 -0.12 -4.52
C GLU A 208 17.86 1.39 -4.47
N LEU A 209 18.77 2.21 -5.01
CA LEU A 209 18.60 3.67 -5.05
C LEU A 209 17.48 4.12 -6.01
N GLU A 210 17.22 3.39 -7.10
CA GLU A 210 16.08 3.63 -7.99
C GLU A 210 14.74 3.29 -7.29
N GLU A 211 14.67 2.22 -6.52
CA GLU A 211 13.52 1.85 -5.70
C GLU A 211 13.29 2.87 -4.56
N GLU A 212 14.34 3.29 -3.85
CA GLU A 212 14.28 4.37 -2.86
C GLU A 212 13.77 5.68 -3.47
N LEU A 213 14.23 6.06 -4.66
CA LEU A 213 13.74 7.24 -5.37
C LEU A 213 12.27 7.12 -5.79
N ALA A 214 11.80 5.93 -6.19
CA ALA A 214 10.39 5.68 -6.47
C ALA A 214 9.52 5.77 -5.20
N ALA A 215 9.99 5.21 -4.09
CA ALA A 215 9.34 5.31 -2.78
C ALA A 215 9.30 6.76 -2.26
N LEU A 216 10.38 7.52 -2.43
CA LEU A 216 10.44 8.95 -2.09
C LEU A 216 9.52 9.80 -2.99
N SER A 217 9.42 9.49 -4.28
CA SER A 217 8.52 10.16 -5.21
C SER A 217 7.04 9.94 -4.86
N THR A 218 6.67 8.70 -4.51
CA THR A 218 5.29 8.38 -4.06
C THR A 218 4.99 8.91 -2.66
N SER A 219 5.98 8.96 -1.76
CA SER A 219 5.85 9.64 -0.46
C SER A 219 5.65 11.15 -0.63
N LYS A 220 6.45 11.79 -1.50
CA LYS A 220 6.32 13.22 -1.83
C LYS A 220 4.95 13.56 -2.39
N SER A 221 4.43 12.79 -3.35
CA SER A 221 3.11 13.05 -3.92
C SER A 221 1.98 12.88 -2.88
N ARG A 222 2.08 11.90 -1.96
CA ARG A 222 1.17 11.78 -0.81
C ARG A 222 1.24 13.01 0.11
N ILE A 223 2.43 13.45 0.50
CA ILE A 223 2.61 14.64 1.35
C ILE A 223 2.05 15.89 0.66
N GLU A 224 2.26 16.05 -0.64
CA GLU A 224 1.72 17.16 -1.42
C GLU A 224 0.19 17.13 -1.48
N ILE A 225 -0.45 15.97 -1.67
CA ILE A 225 -1.91 15.81 -1.62
C ILE A 225 -2.46 16.15 -0.23
N THR A 226 -1.79 15.70 0.85
CA THR A 226 -2.18 16.03 2.23
C THR A 226 -2.06 17.53 2.50
N ALA A 227 -0.97 18.17 2.06
CA ALA A 227 -0.78 19.63 2.18
C ALA A 227 -1.81 20.42 1.35
N GLN A 228 -2.13 19.97 0.14
CA GLN A 228 -3.20 20.56 -0.68
C GLN A 228 -4.59 20.39 -0.03
N THR A 229 -4.81 19.32 0.73
CA THR A 229 -6.06 19.10 1.47
C THR A 229 -6.15 20.01 2.69
N ALA A 230 -5.12 20.01 3.54
CA ALA A 230 -5.03 20.89 4.71
C ALA A 230 -5.11 22.38 4.35
N THR A 231 -4.51 22.81 3.23
CA THR A 231 -4.63 24.21 2.76
C THR A 231 -6.02 24.54 2.21
N LYS A 232 -6.76 23.59 1.63
CA LYS A 232 -8.18 23.78 1.26
C LYS A 232 -9.05 23.90 2.51
N GLU A 233 -8.82 23.07 3.52
CA GLU A 233 -9.55 23.13 4.80
C GLU A 233 -9.24 24.42 5.57
N SER A 234 -7.98 24.82 5.67
CA SER A 234 -7.58 26.10 6.27
C SER A 234 -8.26 27.29 5.57
N LYS A 235 -8.34 27.29 4.23
CA LYS A 235 -9.10 28.31 3.47
C LYS A 235 -10.61 28.26 3.76
N ARG A 236 -11.19 27.07 3.97
CA ARG A 236 -12.61 26.92 4.35
C ARG A 236 -12.88 27.42 5.77
N LEU A 237 -11.98 27.13 6.71
CA LEU A 237 -12.06 27.62 8.09
C LEU A 237 -11.88 29.14 8.15
N MET A 238 -10.92 29.72 7.40
CA MET A 238 -10.77 31.17 7.25
C MET A 238 -12.07 31.84 6.78
N LYS A 239 -12.72 31.31 5.73
CA LYS A 239 -14.03 31.81 5.28
C LYS A 239 -15.10 31.73 6.37
N LYS A 240 -15.16 30.62 7.11
CA LYS A 240 -16.12 30.47 8.20
C LYS A 240 -15.83 31.40 9.38
N VAL A 241 -14.56 31.72 9.65
CA VAL A 241 -14.16 32.71 10.66
C VAL A 241 -14.56 34.13 10.22
N THR A 242 -14.41 34.49 8.93
CA THR A 242 -14.90 35.78 8.44
C THR A 242 -16.43 35.87 8.47
N GLU A 243 -17.15 34.82 8.05
CA GLU A 243 -18.62 34.74 8.13
C GLU A 243 -19.12 34.88 9.59
N LEU A 244 -18.48 34.20 10.55
CA LEU A 244 -18.80 34.34 11.97
C LEU A 244 -18.43 35.73 12.54
N GLY A 245 -17.35 36.34 12.05
CA GLY A 245 -16.97 37.72 12.39
C GLY A 245 -18.02 38.74 11.93
N GLU A 246 -18.50 38.60 10.69
CA GLU A 246 -19.59 39.43 10.14
C GLU A 246 -20.90 39.25 10.93
N GLN A 247 -21.26 38.01 11.29
CA GLN A 247 -22.43 37.72 12.15
C GLN A 247 -22.29 38.33 13.55
N LEU A 248 -21.10 38.25 14.17
CA LEU A 248 -20.84 38.81 15.49
C LEU A 248 -20.85 40.34 15.47
N GLN A 249 -20.32 40.96 14.42
CA GLN A 249 -20.43 42.41 14.18
C GLN A 249 -21.89 42.84 14.04
N LYS A 250 -22.70 42.09 13.26
CA LYS A 250 -24.13 42.36 13.10
C LYS A 250 -24.89 42.27 14.43
N CYS A 251 -24.67 41.21 15.21
CA CYS A 251 -25.27 41.08 16.54
C CYS A 251 -24.81 42.19 17.51
N SER A 252 -23.57 42.68 17.39
CA SER A 252 -23.11 43.83 18.17
C SER A 252 -23.86 45.11 17.80
N MET A 253 -24.09 45.35 16.51
CA MET A 253 -24.87 46.51 16.05
C MET A 253 -26.33 46.43 16.53
N GLU A 254 -26.98 45.26 16.40
CA GLU A 254 -28.34 45.01 16.90
C GLU A 254 -28.43 45.20 18.43
N LYS A 255 -27.41 44.79 19.17
CA LYS A 255 -27.30 45.01 20.63
C LYS A 255 -27.13 46.50 20.98
N ASP A 256 -26.32 47.25 20.24
CA ASP A 256 -26.14 48.67 20.48
C ASP A 256 -27.39 49.48 20.10
N GLU A 257 -28.13 49.04 19.09
CA GLU A 257 -29.41 49.62 18.67
C GLU A 257 -30.52 49.37 19.70
N THR A 258 -30.70 48.12 20.15
CA THR A 258 -31.61 47.80 21.27
C THR A 258 -31.23 48.49 22.58
N LYS A 259 -29.94 48.73 22.84
CA LYS A 259 -29.48 49.52 24.00
C LYS A 259 -29.82 51.02 23.88
N LYS A 260 -29.78 51.59 22.67
CA LYS A 260 -30.27 52.96 22.41
C LYS A 260 -31.78 53.04 22.62
N GLU A 261 -32.54 52.10 22.06
CA GLU A 261 -34.00 52.05 22.20
C GLU A 261 -34.42 51.86 23.67
N ALA A 262 -33.74 51.00 24.42
CA ALA A 262 -33.94 50.86 25.85
C ALA A 262 -33.64 52.17 26.61
N SER A 263 -32.53 52.84 26.30
CA SER A 263 -32.20 54.16 26.88
C SER A 263 -33.26 55.23 26.57
N GLU A 264 -33.81 55.21 25.35
CA GLU A 264 -34.87 56.14 24.96
C GLU A 264 -36.20 55.83 25.67
N ASN A 265 -36.53 54.55 25.86
CA ASN A 265 -37.69 54.13 26.66
C ASN A 265 -37.53 54.48 28.13
N PHE A 266 -36.33 54.33 28.72
CA PHE A 266 -36.04 54.81 30.08
C PHE A 266 -36.27 56.32 30.19
N ARG A 267 -35.77 57.11 29.23
CA ARG A 267 -36.04 58.56 29.19
C ARG A 267 -37.54 58.87 29.09
N ARG A 268 -38.30 58.19 28.23
CA ARG A 268 -39.77 58.34 28.14
C ARG A 268 -40.49 57.96 29.45
N HIS A 269 -39.99 56.95 30.17
CA HIS A 269 -40.53 56.59 31.48
C HIS A 269 -40.18 57.60 32.58
N GLU A 270 -38.98 58.19 32.53
CA GLU A 270 -38.57 59.28 33.43
C GLU A 270 -39.36 60.58 33.16
N GLU A 271 -39.59 60.92 31.89
CA GLU A 271 -40.50 61.99 31.45
C GLU A 271 -41.94 61.72 31.94
N PHE A 272 -42.44 60.49 31.83
CA PHE A 272 -43.77 60.10 32.35
C PHE A 272 -43.85 60.15 33.88
N LEU A 273 -42.82 59.71 34.60
CA LEU A 273 -42.76 59.79 36.06
C LEU A 273 -42.70 61.25 36.54
N THR A 274 -42.03 62.12 35.79
CA THR A 274 -42.03 63.57 36.04
C THR A 274 -43.42 64.16 35.85
N GLN A 275 -44.09 63.86 34.73
CA GLN A 275 -45.50 64.26 34.49
C GLN A 275 -46.47 63.70 35.54
N LEU A 276 -46.24 62.48 36.04
CA LEU A 276 -47.03 61.89 37.10
C LEU A 276 -46.76 62.59 38.45
N GLY A 277 -45.51 63.01 38.71
CA GLY A 277 -45.14 63.86 39.84
C GLY A 277 -45.86 65.21 39.80
N ASP A 278 -45.83 65.89 38.65
CA ASP A 278 -46.55 67.14 38.42
C ASP A 278 -48.07 66.99 38.58
N CYS A 279 -48.64 65.83 38.23
CA CYS A 279 -50.05 65.49 38.45
C CYS A 279 -50.39 65.09 39.90
N LEU A 280 -49.40 64.70 40.71
CA LEU A 280 -49.56 64.26 42.09
C LEU A 280 -49.12 65.31 43.12
N ASP A 281 -48.70 66.50 42.67
CA ASP A 281 -48.44 67.66 43.52
C ASP A 281 -49.71 68.02 44.33
N PRO A 282 -49.71 67.82 45.67
CA PRO A 282 -50.93 67.89 46.47
C PRO A 282 -51.32 69.32 46.86
N GLU A 283 -50.63 70.35 46.34
CA GLU A 283 -50.79 71.74 46.78
C GLU A 283 -51.79 72.57 45.93
N ARG A 284 -52.62 71.92 45.11
CA ARG A 284 -53.79 72.55 44.45
C ARG A 284 -55.14 71.87 44.74
N THR A 285 -55.89 72.53 45.63
CA THR A 285 -57.37 72.52 45.77
C THR A 285 -58.07 71.23 46.23
N ARG A 286 -58.18 71.06 47.57
CA ARG A 286 -59.29 70.33 48.23
C ARG A 286 -59.68 70.95 49.59
N GLU A 287 -60.50 72.00 49.59
CA GLU A 287 -61.19 72.48 50.81
C GLU A 287 -62.73 72.55 50.69
N GLU A 288 -63.29 72.53 49.47
CA GLU A 288 -64.72 72.84 49.27
C GLU A 288 -65.65 71.61 49.29
N THR A 289 -65.14 70.39 49.08
CA THR A 289 -65.97 69.17 48.91
C THR A 289 -66.29 68.39 50.18
N LEU A 290 -65.66 68.69 51.33
CA LEU A 290 -65.86 67.95 52.58
C LEU A 290 -67.02 68.46 53.45
N LYS A 291 -67.45 69.72 53.30
CA LYS A 291 -68.57 70.29 54.09
C LYS A 291 -69.94 69.76 53.67
N ASP A 292 -70.18 69.59 52.37
CA ASP A 292 -71.50 69.19 51.84
C ASP A 292 -71.88 67.75 52.17
N PHE A 293 -70.90 66.85 52.31
CA PHE A 293 -71.18 65.46 52.67
C PHE A 293 -71.68 65.34 54.13
N ILE A 294 -71.07 66.09 55.06
CA ILE A 294 -71.41 66.08 56.49
C ILE A 294 -72.79 66.71 56.76
N SER A 295 -73.19 67.71 55.98
CA SER A 295 -74.52 68.33 56.11
C SER A 295 -75.66 67.38 55.70
N LYS A 296 -75.42 66.53 54.69
CA LYS A 296 -76.44 65.66 54.08
C LYS A 296 -76.75 64.42 54.92
N VAL A 297 -75.76 63.86 55.62
CA VAL A 297 -75.96 62.73 56.55
C VAL A 297 -76.83 63.11 57.75
N ARG A 298 -76.69 64.33 58.29
CA ARG A 298 -77.47 64.79 59.45
C ARG A 298 -78.98 64.82 59.17
N LYS A 299 -79.37 65.27 57.98
CA LYS A 299 -80.77 65.50 57.61
C LYS A 299 -81.60 64.19 57.49
N LEU A 300 -80.96 63.11 57.03
CA LEU A 300 -81.60 61.79 56.88
C LEU A 300 -81.90 61.09 58.21
N CYS A 301 -81.24 61.48 59.31
CA CYS A 301 -81.50 60.92 60.63
C CYS A 301 -82.77 61.48 61.29
N GLU A 302 -83.14 62.73 60.98
CA GLU A 302 -84.29 63.41 61.59
C GLU A 302 -85.63 62.93 60.97
N GLU A 303 -85.67 62.70 59.66
CA GLU A 303 -86.87 62.21 58.96
C GLU A 303 -87.28 60.79 59.39
N ASN A 304 -86.31 59.93 59.71
CA ASN A 304 -86.52 58.53 60.09
C ASN A 304 -87.13 58.34 61.50
N ALA A 305 -87.13 59.41 62.31
CA ALA A 305 -87.78 59.43 63.63
C ALA A 305 -89.28 59.72 63.53
N SER A 306 -89.74 60.56 62.59
CA SER A 306 -91.14 61.01 62.53
C SER A 306 -92.09 59.93 62.00
N LEU A 307 -91.67 59.16 60.99
CA LEU A 307 -92.50 58.13 60.35
C LEU A 307 -92.91 56.98 61.30
N ARG A 308 -92.12 56.72 62.35
CA ARG A 308 -92.44 55.69 63.35
C ARG A 308 -93.59 56.10 64.27
N GLY A 309 -93.84 57.40 64.43
CA GLY A 309 -94.94 57.91 65.25
C GLY A 309 -96.33 57.76 64.63
N GLN A 310 -96.43 57.64 63.29
CA GLN A 310 -97.71 57.61 62.58
C GLN A 310 -98.33 56.21 62.48
N VAL A 311 -97.54 55.14 62.67
CA VAL A 311 -98.01 53.75 62.55
C VAL A 311 -98.89 53.35 63.74
N VAL A 312 -98.48 53.72 64.96
CA VAL A 312 -99.14 53.32 66.21
C VAL A 312 -100.61 53.80 66.29
N THR A 313 -100.91 54.98 65.74
CA THR A 313 -102.25 55.59 65.81
C THR A 313 -103.31 54.92 64.92
N LEU A 314 -102.94 54.02 64.00
CA LEU A 314 -103.89 53.37 63.10
C LEU A 314 -104.38 52.00 63.58
N GLU A 315 -103.65 51.33 64.47
CA GLU A 315 -103.99 49.97 64.94
C GLU A 315 -105.15 49.95 65.95
N GLU A 316 -105.33 51.02 66.72
CA GLU A 316 -106.36 51.09 67.78
C GLU A 316 -107.81 51.20 67.25
N ALA A 317 -108.00 51.74 66.04
CA ALA A 317 -109.34 52.03 65.50
C ALA A 317 -110.10 50.79 64.98
N VAL A 318 -109.40 49.71 64.61
CA VAL A 318 -110.01 48.54 63.93
C VAL A 318 -110.79 47.65 64.90
N ASN A 319 -110.33 47.51 66.14
CA ASN A 319 -110.88 46.56 67.11
C ASN A 319 -112.31 46.90 67.62
N ALA A 320 -112.80 48.12 67.41
CA ALA A 320 -114.09 48.56 67.96
C ALA A 320 -115.32 48.01 67.20
N HIS A 321 -115.20 47.72 65.90
CA HIS A 321 -116.37 47.43 65.05
C HIS A 321 -116.83 45.96 65.05
N GLU A 322 -116.03 45.00 65.51
CA GLU A 322 -116.34 43.57 65.34
C GLU A 322 -117.40 43.03 66.33
N MET A 323 -117.60 43.70 67.47
CA MET A 323 -118.42 43.19 68.57
C MET A 323 -119.94 43.33 68.38
N GLU A 324 -120.39 44.16 67.43
CA GLU A 324 -121.80 44.57 67.31
C GLU A 324 -122.67 43.57 66.50
N ALA A 325 -122.06 42.79 65.61
CA ALA A 325 -122.79 41.95 64.63
C ALA A 325 -123.36 40.62 65.19
N LYS A 326 -123.01 40.21 66.41
CA LYS A 326 -123.26 38.85 66.92
C LYS A 326 -124.68 38.60 67.49
N ALA A 327 -125.43 39.63 67.85
CA ALA A 327 -126.66 39.50 68.65
C ALA A 327 -127.94 39.12 67.86
N ASN A 328 -128.02 39.40 66.55
CA ASN A 328 -129.30 39.41 65.82
C ASN A 328 -129.83 38.03 65.33
N ARG A 329 -129.20 36.90 65.66
CA ARG A 329 -129.53 35.59 65.05
C ARG A 329 -130.57 34.71 65.78
N GLU A 330 -130.83 34.91 67.07
CA GLU A 330 -131.67 33.96 67.85
C GLU A 330 -133.20 34.10 67.65
N THR A 331 -133.68 35.24 67.15
CA THR A 331 -135.12 35.57 67.14
C THR A 331 -135.94 34.75 66.12
N ILE A 332 -135.30 34.25 65.06
CA ILE A 332 -135.98 33.66 63.88
C ILE A 332 -136.49 32.21 64.15
N MET A 333 -135.85 31.47 65.07
CA MET A 333 -136.13 30.04 65.33
C MET A 333 -137.45 29.72 66.06
N ARG A 334 -138.23 30.73 66.48
CA ARG A 334 -139.47 30.52 67.26
C ARG A 334 -140.75 30.41 66.43
N LEU A 335 -140.80 30.97 65.21
CA LEU A 335 -142.06 31.05 64.44
C LEU A 335 -142.39 29.78 63.63
N SER A 336 -141.40 28.96 63.26
CA SER A 336 -141.61 27.79 62.38
C SER A 336 -142.32 26.58 63.01
N ARG A 337 -142.77 26.64 64.27
CA ARG A 337 -143.37 25.48 64.97
C ARG A 337 -144.89 25.31 64.83
N HIS A 338 -145.63 26.29 64.31
CA HIS A 338 -147.09 26.29 64.47
C HIS A 338 -147.94 25.94 63.23
N VAL A 339 -147.36 25.79 62.04
CA VAL A 339 -148.11 25.56 60.79
C VAL A 339 -147.80 24.18 60.21
N GLY A 340 -148.66 23.18 60.46
CA GLY A 340 -148.61 21.91 59.69
C GLY A 340 -148.86 20.59 60.41
N ARG A 341 -149.61 20.54 61.52
CA ARG A 341 -150.26 19.28 61.95
C ARG A 341 -151.68 19.19 61.38
N GLU A 342 -151.80 18.74 60.14
CA GLU A 342 -152.88 17.89 59.58
C GLU A 342 -152.87 17.89 58.03
N GLY A 343 -151.94 17.12 57.46
CA GLY A 343 -151.91 16.74 56.05
C GLY A 343 -151.49 15.27 55.96
N GLN A 344 -152.45 14.38 55.72
CA GLN A 344 -152.38 13.01 56.23
C GLN A 344 -151.76 11.98 55.26
N LYS A 345 -151.04 10.98 55.81
CA LYS A 345 -150.68 9.67 55.19
C LYS A 345 -149.99 9.69 53.81
N LYS A 346 -148.64 9.76 53.79
CA LYS A 346 -147.70 9.00 52.89
C LYS A 346 -146.23 9.47 53.03
N SER A 347 -145.49 9.10 54.09
CA SER A 347 -144.00 9.05 54.06
C SER A 347 -143.38 8.44 55.33
N LEU A 348 -143.19 7.11 55.37
CA LEU A 348 -142.36 6.45 56.40
C LEU A 348 -141.35 5.43 55.83
N SER A 349 -141.13 5.42 54.51
CA SER A 349 -140.06 4.64 53.85
C SER A 349 -138.93 5.51 53.27
N GLY A 350 -139.13 6.82 53.10
CA GLY A 350 -138.13 7.72 52.51
C GLY A 350 -136.98 8.09 53.46
N GLN A 351 -137.26 8.31 54.74
CA GLN A 351 -136.28 8.89 55.68
C GLN A 351 -135.10 7.94 55.98
N LYS A 352 -135.33 6.62 56.01
CA LYS A 352 -134.27 5.61 56.19
C LYS A 352 -133.40 5.42 54.94
N LYS A 353 -133.95 5.66 53.74
CA LYS A 353 -133.18 5.66 52.48
C LYS A 353 -132.36 6.93 52.30
N SER A 354 -132.89 8.09 52.69
CA SER A 354 -132.17 9.38 52.61
C SER A 354 -130.91 9.41 53.48
N LEU A 355 -130.98 8.98 54.74
CA LEU A 355 -129.80 8.87 55.62
C LEU A 355 -128.76 7.83 55.13
N LYS A 356 -129.22 6.77 54.47
CA LYS A 356 -128.34 5.75 53.88
C LYS A 356 -127.61 6.32 52.65
N LEU A 357 -128.33 6.91 51.70
CA LEU A 357 -127.74 7.59 50.53
C LEU A 357 -126.80 8.73 50.93
N SER A 358 -127.10 9.51 51.98
CA SER A 358 -126.20 10.57 52.46
C SER A 358 -124.89 10.02 53.04
N LYS A 359 -124.92 8.92 53.79
CA LYS A 359 -123.70 8.28 54.32
C LYS A 359 -122.86 7.64 53.20
N ASP A 360 -123.52 7.03 52.23
CA ASP A 360 -122.85 6.39 51.09
C ASP A 360 -122.26 7.44 50.12
N LEU A 361 -122.91 8.60 49.95
CA LEU A 361 -122.39 9.75 49.21
C LEU A 361 -121.15 10.35 49.88
N LEU A 362 -121.17 10.51 51.22
CA LEU A 362 -120.02 11.04 51.96
C LEU A 362 -118.80 10.11 51.82
N GLY A 363 -118.98 8.79 52.02
CA GLY A 363 -117.91 7.81 51.81
C GLY A 363 -117.42 7.76 50.36
N ALA A 364 -118.29 8.01 49.37
CA ALA A 364 -117.88 8.13 47.97
C ALA A 364 -117.11 9.43 47.68
N MET A 365 -117.40 10.53 48.39
CA MET A 365 -116.63 11.78 48.31
C MET A 365 -115.26 11.63 48.97
N GLU A 366 -115.19 11.06 50.17
CA GLU A 366 -113.93 10.75 50.87
C GLU A 366 -113.04 9.81 50.03
N ALA A 367 -113.62 8.77 49.42
CA ALA A 367 -112.88 7.89 48.50
C ALA A 367 -112.42 8.60 47.21
N LYS A 368 -113.23 9.52 46.66
CA LYS A 368 -112.83 10.35 45.51
C LYS A 368 -111.70 11.32 45.85
N GLU A 369 -111.72 11.90 47.05
CA GLU A 369 -110.70 12.83 47.53
C GLU A 369 -109.38 12.11 47.79
N ALA A 370 -109.42 10.95 48.47
CA ALA A 370 -108.26 10.07 48.65
C ALA A 370 -107.64 9.61 47.32
N LEU A 371 -108.46 9.20 46.33
CA LEU A 371 -107.97 8.89 44.97
C LEU A 371 -107.41 10.13 44.26
N GLY A 372 -107.94 11.32 44.53
CA GLY A 372 -107.43 12.59 44.00
C GLY A 372 -106.06 12.97 44.58
N GLU A 373 -105.82 12.70 45.87
CA GLU A 373 -104.51 12.82 46.50
C GLU A 373 -103.52 11.76 45.99
N GLU A 374 -103.96 10.50 45.84
CA GLU A 374 -103.13 9.44 45.26
C GLU A 374 -102.71 9.76 43.82
N VAL A 375 -103.61 10.30 42.98
CA VAL A 375 -103.26 10.77 41.63
C VAL A 375 -102.24 11.91 41.66
N LYS A 376 -102.35 12.87 42.59
CA LYS A 376 -101.33 13.93 42.75
C LYS A 376 -99.97 13.34 43.15
N ILE A 377 -99.94 12.44 44.14
CA ILE A 377 -98.71 11.76 44.58
C ILE A 377 -98.08 10.95 43.45
N LEU A 378 -98.89 10.28 42.62
CA LEU A 378 -98.41 9.56 41.44
C LEU A 378 -97.88 10.50 40.34
N GLN A 379 -98.53 11.65 40.12
CA GLN A 379 -98.03 12.69 39.20
C GLN A 379 -96.72 13.31 39.70
N GLU A 380 -96.59 13.58 40.99
CA GLU A 380 -95.35 14.08 41.60
C GLU A 380 -94.23 13.04 41.50
N ARG A 381 -94.51 11.76 41.80
CA ARG A 381 -93.56 10.65 41.61
C ARG A 381 -93.13 10.50 40.16
N LEU A 382 -94.05 10.67 39.20
CA LEU A 382 -93.73 10.66 37.77
C LEU A 382 -92.83 11.84 37.39
N LEU A 383 -93.14 13.06 37.85
CA LEU A 383 -92.35 14.27 37.59
C LEU A 383 -90.97 14.24 38.27
N THR A 384 -90.83 13.62 39.45
CA THR A 384 -89.52 13.36 40.07
C THR A 384 -88.75 12.29 39.31
N GLY A 385 -89.43 11.22 38.85
CA GLY A 385 -88.81 10.17 38.04
C GLY A 385 -88.32 10.67 36.68
N GLN A 386 -89.10 11.53 36.02
CA GLN A 386 -88.70 12.19 34.76
C GLN A 386 -87.50 13.12 34.95
N ARG A 387 -87.46 13.89 36.04
CA ARG A 387 -86.29 14.73 36.38
C ARG A 387 -85.06 13.88 36.66
N ALA A 388 -85.17 12.84 37.49
CA ALA A 388 -84.07 11.91 37.77
C ALA A 388 -83.56 11.21 36.49
N TRP A 389 -84.45 10.80 35.60
CA TRP A 389 -84.08 10.23 34.29
C TRP A 389 -83.37 11.25 33.39
N ALA A 390 -83.82 12.51 33.37
CA ALA A 390 -83.16 13.57 32.61
C ALA A 390 -81.75 13.86 33.15
N THR A 391 -81.57 13.94 34.48
CA THR A 391 -80.26 14.08 35.12
C THR A 391 -79.35 12.90 34.80
N SER A 392 -79.83 11.66 34.98
CA SER A 392 -79.06 10.46 34.65
C SER A 392 -78.68 10.37 33.17
N LYS A 393 -79.57 10.80 32.26
CA LYS A 393 -79.27 10.89 30.83
C LYS A 393 -78.18 11.93 30.52
N GLN A 394 -78.16 13.05 31.25
CA GLN A 394 -77.10 14.05 31.15
C GLN A 394 -75.77 13.52 31.71
N GLU A 395 -75.77 12.86 32.86
CA GLU A 395 -74.60 12.20 33.45
C GLU A 395 -74.00 11.15 32.50
N VAL A 396 -74.83 10.28 31.90
CA VAL A 396 -74.38 9.32 30.88
C VAL A 396 -73.79 10.01 29.65
N SER A 397 -74.32 11.17 29.24
CA SER A 397 -73.73 11.94 28.12
C SER A 397 -72.36 12.55 28.47
N LEU A 398 -72.19 13.05 29.70
CA LEU A 398 -70.93 13.61 30.21
C LEU A 398 -69.87 12.53 30.44
N LEU A 399 -70.28 11.37 30.97
CA LEU A 399 -69.41 10.20 31.08
C LEU A 399 -68.97 9.73 29.69
N LYS A 400 -69.87 9.71 28.70
CA LYS A 400 -69.54 9.32 27.33
C LYS A 400 -68.51 10.27 26.68
N THR A 401 -68.64 11.59 26.85
CA THR A 401 -67.63 12.55 26.36
C THR A 401 -66.31 12.36 27.09
N SER A 402 -66.32 12.23 28.41
CA SER A 402 -65.11 11.99 29.21
C SER A 402 -64.39 10.67 28.84
N THR A 403 -65.12 9.57 28.59
CA THR A 403 -64.52 8.33 28.11
C THR A 403 -63.91 8.50 26.72
N GLN A 404 -64.53 9.28 25.83
CA GLN A 404 -63.99 9.52 24.49
C GLN A 404 -62.71 10.37 24.54
N GLU A 405 -62.66 11.37 25.43
CA GLU A 405 -61.47 12.20 25.69
C GLU A 405 -60.32 11.36 26.28
N LEU A 406 -60.61 10.49 27.24
CA LEU A 406 -59.60 9.56 27.80
C LEU A 406 -59.11 8.55 26.75
N GLU A 407 -59.99 8.05 25.89
CA GLU A 407 -59.63 7.12 24.82
C GLU A 407 -58.75 7.79 23.75
N THR A 408 -59.04 9.03 23.35
CA THR A 408 -58.17 9.79 22.43
C THR A 408 -56.83 10.16 23.08
N SER A 409 -56.81 10.51 24.36
CA SER A 409 -55.56 10.76 25.12
C SER A 409 -54.69 9.51 25.23
N LEU A 410 -55.30 8.35 25.55
CA LEU A 410 -54.61 7.07 25.61
C LEU A 410 -54.05 6.66 24.25
N GLN A 411 -54.80 6.90 23.16
CA GLN A 411 -54.34 6.62 21.81
C GLN A 411 -53.17 7.52 21.40
N ALA A 412 -53.24 8.82 21.67
CA ALA A 412 -52.13 9.75 21.43
C ALA A 412 -50.87 9.37 22.23
N SER A 413 -51.03 8.91 23.49
CA SER A 413 -49.93 8.42 24.32
C SER A 413 -49.29 7.14 23.74
N ARG A 414 -50.08 6.21 23.21
CA ARG A 414 -49.58 5.01 22.51
C ARG A 414 -48.82 5.37 21.24
N GLU A 415 -49.35 6.29 20.44
CA GLU A 415 -48.70 6.75 19.21
C GLU A 415 -47.37 7.47 19.52
N ALA A 416 -47.32 8.29 20.56
CA ALA A 416 -46.09 8.90 21.05
C ALA A 416 -45.07 7.86 21.55
N ALA A 417 -45.51 6.82 22.28
CA ALA A 417 -44.64 5.73 22.71
C ALA A 417 -44.07 4.92 21.53
N MET A 418 -44.90 4.61 20.53
CA MET A 418 -44.46 3.96 19.28
C MET A 418 -43.49 4.83 18.49
N ALA A 419 -43.71 6.14 18.43
CA ALA A 419 -42.80 7.09 17.80
C ALA A 419 -41.44 7.09 18.49
N LEU A 420 -41.39 7.21 19.83
CA LEU A 420 -40.16 7.15 20.63
C LEU A 420 -39.45 5.79 20.48
N GLN A 421 -40.19 4.68 20.44
CA GLN A 421 -39.61 3.35 20.25
C GLN A 421 -38.98 3.21 18.85
N SER A 422 -39.62 3.76 17.81
CA SER A 422 -39.06 3.77 16.45
C SER A 422 -37.81 4.67 16.33
N GLN A 423 -37.80 5.83 17.01
CA GLN A 423 -36.62 6.70 17.10
C GLN A 423 -35.46 6.04 17.85
N ASN A 424 -35.76 5.29 18.91
CA ASN A 424 -34.74 4.54 19.66
C ASN A 424 -34.15 3.41 18.80
N ALA A 425 -34.98 2.71 18.03
CA ALA A 425 -34.52 1.69 17.08
C ALA A 425 -33.64 2.27 15.95
N THR A 426 -34.04 3.40 15.35
CA THR A 426 -33.21 4.04 14.30
C THR A 426 -31.91 4.63 14.86
N PHE A 427 -31.92 5.18 16.07
CA PHE A 427 -30.71 5.64 16.76
C PHE A 427 -29.72 4.50 17.03
N ARG A 428 -30.18 3.35 17.54
CA ARG A 428 -29.34 2.13 17.69
C ARG A 428 -28.77 1.66 16.37
N GLN A 429 -29.58 1.69 15.30
CA GLN A 429 -29.14 1.30 13.96
C GLN A 429 -28.08 2.27 13.41
N GLN A 430 -28.19 3.57 13.69
CA GLN A 430 -27.16 4.56 13.35
C GLN A 430 -25.85 4.31 14.11
N ILE A 431 -25.90 4.03 15.43
CA ILE A 431 -24.71 3.66 16.20
C ILE A 431 -24.07 2.38 15.65
N ALA A 432 -24.87 1.34 15.41
CA ALA A 432 -24.38 0.08 14.84
C ALA A 432 -23.75 0.26 13.45
N ALA A 433 -24.23 1.21 12.64
CA ALA A 433 -23.64 1.53 11.34
C ALA A 433 -22.34 2.36 11.42
N LEU A 434 -22.11 3.09 12.51
CA LEU A 434 -20.88 3.85 12.75
C LEU A 434 -19.75 2.98 13.32
N LEU A 435 -20.07 1.84 13.93
CA LEU A 435 -19.08 0.89 14.44
C LEU A 435 -18.55 0.00 13.31
N PRO A 436 -17.22 -0.05 13.05
CA PRO A 436 -16.67 -0.85 11.96
C PRO A 436 -16.82 -2.37 12.21
N CYS A 437 -17.67 -3.02 11.41
CA CYS A 437 -17.88 -4.47 11.44
C CYS A 437 -16.85 -5.22 10.59
N THR A 438 -16.06 -6.07 11.23
CA THR A 438 -15.10 -6.99 10.58
C THR A 438 -15.48 -8.47 10.68
N LEU A 439 -16.54 -8.82 11.42
CA LEU A 439 -17.08 -10.18 11.52
C LEU A 439 -18.62 -10.16 11.41
N GLU A 440 -19.22 -11.30 11.06
CA GLU A 440 -20.58 -11.37 10.53
C GLU A 440 -21.70 -11.04 11.54
N LYS A 441 -22.60 -10.13 11.13
CA LYS A 441 -24.00 -10.01 11.57
C LYS A 441 -24.28 -10.22 13.08
N SER A 442 -23.72 -9.39 13.95
CA SER A 442 -24.40 -9.09 15.22
C SER A 442 -25.55 -8.10 14.98
N GLY A 443 -26.65 -8.24 15.73
CA GLY A 443 -27.86 -7.42 15.56
C GLY A 443 -27.72 -6.02 16.17
N SER A 444 -28.65 -5.12 15.84
CA SER A 444 -28.72 -3.75 16.40
C SER A 444 -29.27 -3.71 17.84
N THR A 445 -28.92 -4.70 18.67
CA THR A 445 -29.30 -4.79 20.09
C THR A 445 -28.31 -4.00 20.96
N GLU A 446 -28.73 -3.60 22.16
CA GLU A 446 -27.89 -2.79 23.07
C GLU A 446 -26.61 -3.53 23.45
N ASP A 447 -26.75 -4.79 23.86
CA ASP A 447 -25.65 -5.59 24.37
C ASP A 447 -24.60 -5.86 23.30
N ALA A 448 -25.02 -6.05 22.04
CA ALA A 448 -24.09 -6.23 20.91
C ALA A 448 -23.31 -4.95 20.57
N ILE A 449 -23.95 -3.78 20.69
CA ILE A 449 -23.30 -2.48 20.52
C ILE A 449 -22.29 -2.24 21.66
N LEU A 450 -22.68 -2.50 22.90
CA LEU A 450 -21.82 -2.33 24.09
C LEU A 450 -20.62 -3.29 24.07
N GLU A 451 -20.84 -4.55 23.72
CA GLU A 451 -19.74 -5.53 23.59
C GLU A 451 -18.76 -5.13 22.49
N ARG A 452 -19.27 -4.65 21.35
CA ARG A 452 -18.40 -4.18 20.27
C ARG A 452 -17.57 -2.95 20.65
N ILE A 453 -18.10 -2.06 21.49
CA ILE A 453 -17.33 -0.94 22.03
C ILE A 453 -16.23 -1.43 23.00
N ARG A 454 -16.50 -2.47 23.81
CA ARG A 454 -15.47 -3.11 24.65
C ARG A 454 -14.36 -3.75 23.81
N GLU A 455 -14.72 -4.57 22.81
CA GLU A 455 -13.75 -5.20 21.90
C GLU A 455 -12.85 -4.17 21.19
N LEU A 456 -13.40 -3.03 20.79
CA LEU A 456 -12.63 -1.95 20.16
C LEU A 456 -11.68 -1.28 21.17
N GLY A 457 -12.09 -1.14 22.43
CA GLY A 457 -11.24 -0.67 23.53
C GLY A 457 -10.07 -1.62 23.79
N ASP A 458 -10.34 -2.91 23.99
CA ASP A 458 -9.31 -3.95 24.19
C ASP A 458 -8.33 -4.01 23.01
N GLN A 459 -8.85 -3.85 21.78
CA GLN A 459 -8.03 -3.79 20.58
C GLN A 459 -7.14 -2.54 20.57
N GLU A 460 -7.66 -1.37 20.96
CA GLU A 460 -6.87 -0.14 21.01
C GLU A 460 -5.79 -0.19 22.10
N GLU A 461 -6.10 -0.67 23.30
CA GLU A 461 -5.08 -0.91 24.34
C GLU A 461 -4.00 -1.91 23.88
N SER A 462 -4.36 -2.89 23.03
CA SER A 462 -3.39 -3.82 22.45
C SER A 462 -2.48 -3.16 21.42
N ARG A 463 -3.01 -2.20 20.63
CA ARG A 463 -2.21 -1.37 19.71
C ARG A 463 -1.31 -0.42 20.48
N GLU A 464 -1.81 0.24 21.52
CA GLU A 464 -1.04 1.17 22.35
C GLU A 464 0.15 0.45 22.98
N ARG A 465 -0.06 -0.74 23.57
CA ARG A 465 1.03 -1.60 24.07
C ARG A 465 2.05 -1.97 22.99
N MET A 466 1.61 -2.25 21.76
CA MET A 466 2.51 -2.53 20.63
C MET A 466 3.30 -1.28 20.20
N VAL A 467 2.66 -0.10 20.18
CA VAL A 467 3.31 1.18 19.88
C VAL A 467 4.38 1.48 20.93
N SER A 468 4.08 1.39 22.23
CA SER A 468 5.08 1.59 23.29
C SER A 468 6.25 0.61 23.21
N GLN A 469 6.01 -0.64 22.79
CA GLN A 469 7.09 -1.60 22.54
C GLN A 469 7.98 -1.20 21.36
N LEU A 470 7.40 -0.71 20.26
CA LEU A 470 8.15 -0.22 19.10
C LEU A 470 8.91 1.07 19.43
N GLU A 471 8.31 1.99 20.19
CA GLU A 471 8.97 3.21 20.67
C GLU A 471 10.18 2.89 21.57
N ALA A 472 10.06 1.90 22.46
CA ALA A 472 11.17 1.42 23.27
C ALA A 472 12.31 0.81 22.41
N GLN A 473 11.97 0.03 21.38
CA GLN A 473 12.95 -0.52 20.44
C GLN A 473 13.64 0.58 19.62
N ILE A 474 12.90 1.60 19.16
CA ILE A 474 13.46 2.75 18.46
C ILE A 474 14.39 3.54 19.38
N ALA A 475 14.04 3.74 20.64
CA ALA A 475 14.88 4.40 21.62
C ALA A 475 16.20 3.63 21.86
N GLU A 476 16.14 2.30 22.04
CA GLU A 476 17.32 1.46 22.20
C GLU A 476 18.24 1.49 20.98
N LEU A 477 17.68 1.33 19.77
CA LEU A 477 18.45 1.40 18.52
C LEU A 477 19.07 2.80 18.30
N THR A 478 18.37 3.86 18.69
CA THR A 478 18.89 5.23 18.63
C THR A 478 20.05 5.44 19.61
N GLU A 479 19.98 4.88 20.81
CA GLU A 479 21.07 4.91 21.79
C GLU A 479 22.30 4.11 21.31
N GLN A 480 22.08 2.94 20.71
CA GLN A 480 23.14 2.13 20.11
C GLN A 480 23.83 2.85 18.93
N LEU A 481 23.05 3.45 18.03
CA LEU A 481 23.57 4.27 16.92
C LEU A 481 24.34 5.48 17.43
N GLY A 482 23.86 6.13 18.50
CA GLY A 482 24.57 7.20 19.20
C GLY A 482 25.97 6.75 19.64
N LYS A 483 26.05 5.65 20.39
CA LYS A 483 27.32 5.06 20.88
C LYS A 483 28.28 4.71 19.74
N GLU A 484 27.81 4.06 18.67
CA GLU A 484 28.64 3.75 17.50
C GLU A 484 29.12 5.02 16.78
N SER A 485 28.29 6.06 16.68
CA SER A 485 28.72 7.34 16.09
C SER A 485 29.82 8.03 16.92
N GLU A 486 29.78 7.91 18.26
CA GLU A 486 30.83 8.41 19.14
C GLU A 486 32.11 7.58 19.01
N PHE A 487 32.03 6.25 18.99
CA PHE A 487 33.18 5.38 18.75
C PHE A 487 33.83 5.65 17.39
N HIS A 488 33.04 5.88 16.34
CA HIS A 488 33.53 6.24 15.02
C HIS A 488 34.26 7.60 15.04
N ARG A 489 33.66 8.62 15.69
CA ARG A 489 34.30 9.94 15.89
C ARG A 489 35.63 9.83 16.63
N GLU A 490 35.71 9.02 17.68
CA GLU A 490 36.95 8.79 18.44
C GLU A 490 37.99 7.98 17.65
N ALA A 491 37.57 7.02 16.84
CA ALA A 491 38.46 6.29 15.93
C ALA A 491 39.06 7.23 14.88
N LEU A 492 38.25 8.11 14.28
CA LEU A 492 38.70 9.12 13.32
C LEU A 492 39.69 10.11 13.95
N GLN A 493 39.40 10.61 15.17
CA GLN A 493 40.31 11.49 15.91
C GLN A 493 41.66 10.79 16.23
N ARG A 494 41.64 9.49 16.56
CA ARG A 494 42.86 8.69 16.74
C ARG A 494 43.62 8.47 15.44
N ALA A 495 42.93 8.28 14.31
CA ALA A 495 43.56 8.14 13.00
C ALA A 495 44.29 9.43 12.60
N HIS A 496 43.63 10.59 12.64
CA HIS A 496 44.28 11.89 12.38
C HIS A 496 45.45 12.19 13.33
N ALA A 497 45.32 11.84 14.62
CA ALA A 497 46.43 11.97 15.56
C ALA A 497 47.61 11.02 15.28
N ALA A 498 47.39 9.92 14.53
CA ALA A 498 48.46 9.04 14.05
C ALA A 498 49.04 9.53 12.72
N GLU A 499 48.21 10.04 11.80
CA GLU A 499 48.64 10.69 10.55
C GLU A 499 49.59 11.86 10.82
N ASN A 500 49.20 12.80 11.69
CA ASN A 500 50.05 13.95 12.06
C ASN A 500 51.40 13.52 12.67
N LYS A 501 51.42 12.42 13.42
CA LYS A 501 52.68 11.83 13.95
C LYS A 501 53.52 11.21 12.85
N SER A 502 52.88 10.51 11.89
CA SER A 502 53.56 9.94 10.73
C SER A 502 54.19 11.03 9.86
N GLU A 503 53.47 12.11 9.60
CA GLU A 503 53.97 13.27 8.83
C GLU A 503 55.14 13.97 9.55
N THR A 504 55.06 14.12 10.87
CA THR A 504 56.15 14.65 11.69
C THR A 504 57.39 13.74 11.61
N LEU A 505 57.21 12.42 11.76
CA LEU A 505 58.31 11.45 11.69
C LEU A 505 58.90 11.36 10.27
N GLN A 506 58.08 11.48 9.23
CA GLN A 506 58.55 11.51 7.84
C GLN A 506 59.37 12.78 7.57
N SER A 507 58.95 13.92 8.11
CA SER A 507 59.70 15.18 8.00
C SER A 507 61.04 15.15 8.76
N GLN A 508 61.11 14.43 9.88
CA GLN A 508 62.36 14.16 10.60
C GLN A 508 63.26 13.18 9.83
N LEU A 509 62.68 12.14 9.22
CA LEU A 509 63.43 11.18 8.42
C LEU A 509 64.08 11.84 7.20
N THR A 510 63.33 12.61 6.42
CA THR A 510 63.88 13.31 5.23
C THR A 510 64.96 14.34 5.60
N HIS A 511 64.85 14.98 6.77
CA HIS A 511 65.91 15.83 7.31
C HIS A 511 67.19 15.03 7.62
N LEU A 512 67.07 13.91 8.35
CA LEU A 512 68.21 13.05 8.69
C LEU A 512 68.83 12.38 7.46
N GLU A 513 68.04 12.01 6.45
CA GLU A 513 68.52 11.55 5.15
C GLU A 513 69.31 12.65 4.42
N GLY A 514 68.82 13.90 4.46
CA GLY A 514 69.54 15.06 3.93
C GLY A 514 70.87 15.32 4.65
N GLU A 515 70.89 15.25 5.98
CA GLU A 515 72.12 15.35 6.79
C GLU A 515 73.10 14.23 6.44
N LEU A 516 72.64 12.98 6.33
CA LEU A 516 73.47 11.83 5.97
C LEU A 516 74.11 12.01 4.59
N VAL A 517 73.33 12.37 3.58
CA VAL A 517 73.81 12.66 2.21
C VAL A 517 74.82 13.82 2.21
N SER A 518 74.57 14.88 2.99
CA SER A 518 75.54 15.97 3.14
C SER A 518 76.85 15.49 3.77
N GLY A 519 76.77 14.57 4.74
CA GLY A 519 77.91 13.93 5.37
C GLY A 519 78.69 13.00 4.44
N ASP A 520 78.01 12.26 3.56
CA ASP A 520 78.65 11.47 2.49
C ASP A 520 79.39 12.38 1.51
N VAL A 521 78.75 13.44 1.01
CA VAL A 521 79.39 14.42 0.12
C VAL A 521 80.62 15.05 0.78
N LEU A 522 80.58 15.38 2.08
CA LEU A 522 81.74 15.88 2.81
C LEU A 522 82.86 14.83 2.96
N ARG A 523 82.52 13.56 3.18
CA ARG A 523 83.50 12.45 3.21
C ARG A 523 84.16 12.24 1.85
N ASP A 524 83.38 12.23 0.77
CA ASP A 524 83.89 12.07 -0.59
C ASP A 524 84.80 13.22 -1.01
N ASN A 525 84.44 14.47 -0.65
CA ASN A 525 85.31 15.62 -0.83
C ASN A 525 86.62 15.47 -0.03
N LEU A 526 86.56 15.06 1.24
CA LEU A 526 87.76 14.83 2.05
C LEU A 526 88.65 13.70 1.49
N ASN A 527 88.04 12.61 1.00
CA ASN A 527 88.75 11.52 0.34
C ASN A 527 89.41 11.98 -0.97
N ALA A 528 88.72 12.79 -1.77
CA ALA A 528 89.29 13.38 -2.99
C ALA A 528 90.46 14.32 -2.69
N GLU A 529 90.40 15.13 -1.63
CA GLU A 529 91.55 15.94 -1.17
C GLU A 529 92.69 15.07 -0.65
N LYS A 530 92.40 14.00 0.11
CA LYS A 530 93.41 13.03 0.56
C LYS A 530 94.10 12.34 -0.63
N GLU A 531 93.36 11.94 -1.66
CA GLU A 531 93.92 11.40 -2.90
C GLU A 531 94.81 12.41 -3.63
N LYS A 532 94.41 13.69 -3.70
CA LYS A 532 95.25 14.76 -4.27
C LYS A 532 96.55 14.91 -3.47
N CYS A 533 96.48 14.88 -2.14
CA CYS A 533 97.65 14.93 -1.28
C CYS A 533 98.58 13.73 -1.48
N LEU A 534 98.04 12.50 -1.54
CA LEU A 534 98.81 11.29 -1.86
C LEU A 534 99.50 11.41 -3.21
N LYS A 535 98.75 11.74 -4.28
CA LYS A 535 99.30 11.93 -5.63
C LYS A 535 100.38 13.02 -5.68
N PHE A 536 100.28 14.06 -4.85
CA PHE A 536 101.31 15.09 -4.69
C PHE A 536 102.56 14.58 -3.96
N LEU A 537 102.41 13.79 -2.89
CA LEU A 537 103.54 13.15 -2.19
C LEU A 537 104.24 12.11 -3.08
N ASP A 538 103.51 11.38 -3.92
CA ASP A 538 104.08 10.45 -4.89
C ASP A 538 104.89 11.18 -5.97
N GLN A 539 104.36 12.30 -6.50
CA GLN A 539 105.09 13.17 -7.42
C GLN A 539 106.35 13.78 -6.78
N LEU A 540 106.26 14.24 -5.52
CA LEU A 540 107.44 14.72 -4.78
C LEU A 540 108.47 13.59 -4.57
N SER A 541 108.01 12.40 -4.20
CA SER A 541 108.85 11.20 -4.05
C SER A 541 109.58 10.89 -5.35
N GLU A 542 108.88 10.92 -6.49
CA GLU A 542 109.46 10.73 -7.81
C GLU A 542 110.51 11.80 -8.13
N LYS A 543 110.19 13.09 -7.99
CA LYS A 543 111.14 14.18 -8.29
C LYS A 543 112.35 14.23 -7.37
N MET A 544 112.25 13.68 -6.15
CA MET A 544 113.37 13.58 -5.20
C MET A 544 114.20 12.29 -5.33
N ASN A 545 113.83 11.41 -6.27
CA ASN A 545 114.37 10.06 -6.49
C ASN A 545 114.18 9.11 -5.29
N LEU A 546 113.02 9.17 -4.65
CA LEU A 546 112.61 8.36 -3.50
C LEU A 546 111.54 7.30 -3.83
N SER A 547 111.13 7.16 -5.10
CA SER A 547 109.96 6.36 -5.52
C SER A 547 109.92 4.93 -4.95
N GLN A 548 111.07 4.27 -4.87
CA GLN A 548 111.17 2.89 -4.37
C GLN A 548 111.03 2.80 -2.85
N VAL A 549 111.47 3.83 -2.11
CA VAL A 549 111.29 3.92 -0.64
C VAL A 549 109.87 4.37 -0.29
N ALA A 550 109.27 5.23 -1.11
CA ALA A 550 107.90 5.69 -0.93
C ALA A 550 106.85 4.57 -1.10
N ALA A 551 107.08 3.63 -2.03
CA ALA A 551 106.16 2.53 -2.31
C ALA A 551 105.99 1.52 -1.15
N GLU A 552 106.94 1.49 -0.20
CA GLU A 552 106.95 0.56 0.94
C GLU A 552 106.52 1.22 2.26
N LEU A 553 106.22 2.53 2.25
CA LEU A 553 105.93 3.33 3.44
C LEU A 553 104.49 3.86 3.46
N GLY A 554 103.89 3.91 4.65
CA GLY A 554 102.62 4.61 4.87
C GLY A 554 102.77 6.14 4.80
N PHE A 555 101.67 6.83 4.50
CA PHE A 555 101.58 8.30 4.32
C PHE A 555 102.42 9.13 5.31
N ASP A 556 102.30 8.86 6.61
CA ASP A 556 103.01 9.61 7.66
C ASP A 556 104.53 9.43 7.61
N MET A 557 105.00 8.23 7.22
CA MET A 557 106.43 7.93 7.06
C MET A 557 106.97 8.45 5.72
N GLN A 558 106.17 8.38 4.65
CA GLN A 558 106.50 8.97 3.34
C GLN A 558 106.76 10.49 3.49
N LEU A 559 105.91 11.20 4.23
CA LEU A 559 106.10 12.63 4.53
C LEU A 559 107.41 12.87 5.30
N GLY A 560 107.73 12.05 6.31
CA GLY A 560 108.99 12.16 7.07
C GLY A 560 110.25 11.99 6.21
N VAL A 561 110.26 11.00 5.30
CA VAL A 561 111.38 10.77 4.39
C VAL A 561 111.52 11.88 3.33
N ILE A 562 110.39 12.37 2.79
CA ILE A 562 110.37 13.53 1.88
C ILE A 562 110.92 14.77 2.60
N LEU A 563 110.53 15.04 3.85
CA LEU A 563 111.03 16.19 4.62
C LEU A 563 112.54 16.13 4.82
N ALA A 564 113.09 15.00 5.28
CA ALA A 564 114.52 14.83 5.47
C ALA A 564 115.33 15.02 4.16
N ARG A 565 114.79 14.52 3.04
CA ARG A 565 115.37 14.73 1.70
C ARG A 565 115.24 16.17 1.22
N THR A 566 114.13 16.84 1.54
CA THR A 566 113.90 18.26 1.23
C THR A 566 114.86 19.14 2.02
N GLU A 567 115.13 18.85 3.30
CA GLU A 567 116.15 19.58 4.07
C GLU A 567 117.56 19.40 3.49
N GLN A 568 117.90 18.20 3.03
CA GLN A 568 119.18 17.95 2.34
C GLN A 568 119.29 18.76 1.05
N LEU A 569 118.25 18.72 0.21
CA LEU A 569 118.18 19.50 -1.03
C LEU A 569 118.18 21.00 -0.75
N ALA A 570 117.44 21.48 0.26
CA ALA A 570 117.39 22.89 0.65
C ALA A 570 118.73 23.42 1.17
N ARG A 571 119.62 22.58 1.72
CA ARG A 571 121.01 22.97 2.05
C ARG A 571 121.87 23.14 0.80
N LEU A 572 121.75 22.22 -0.16
CA LEU A 572 122.43 22.31 -1.46
C LEU A 572 121.89 23.48 -2.30
N GLU A 573 120.58 23.67 -2.30
CA GLU A 573 119.91 24.83 -2.88
C GLU A 573 120.23 26.10 -2.10
N SER A 574 120.41 26.12 -0.78
CA SER A 574 120.79 27.36 -0.07
C SER A 574 122.11 27.92 -0.62
N LEU A 575 123.08 27.05 -0.89
CA LEU A 575 124.32 27.39 -1.59
C LEU A 575 124.02 27.91 -3.01
N ALA A 576 123.28 27.14 -3.82
CA ALA A 576 122.88 27.55 -5.17
C ALA A 576 121.94 28.78 -5.20
N ILE A 577 121.30 29.13 -4.09
CA ILE A 577 120.40 30.28 -3.90
C ILE A 577 121.23 31.50 -3.52
N THR A 578 122.38 31.39 -2.85
CA THR A 578 123.27 32.56 -2.75
C THR A 578 123.72 33.03 -4.14
N GLU A 579 124.01 32.07 -5.02
CA GLU A 579 124.34 32.29 -6.42
C GLU A 579 123.11 32.78 -7.22
N ASN A 580 122.01 32.02 -7.19
CA ASN A 580 120.77 32.35 -7.88
C ASN A 580 120.05 33.59 -7.31
N LYS A 581 120.33 34.10 -6.11
CA LYS A 581 119.70 35.33 -5.59
C LYS A 581 120.06 36.54 -6.44
N THR A 582 121.24 36.53 -7.05
CA THR A 582 121.66 37.54 -8.04
C THR A 582 120.88 37.42 -9.36
N ILE A 583 120.62 36.20 -9.82
CA ILE A 583 119.87 35.89 -11.05
C ILE A 583 118.37 36.11 -10.84
N ALA A 584 117.84 35.67 -9.70
CA ALA A 584 116.46 35.77 -9.27
C ALA A 584 116.03 37.23 -9.10
N HIS A 585 116.89 38.15 -8.65
CA HIS A 585 116.52 39.57 -8.60
C HIS A 585 116.34 40.20 -10.00
N ASN A 586 117.00 39.63 -11.02
CA ASN A 586 116.79 39.99 -12.43
C ASN A 586 115.56 39.29 -13.03
N LEU A 587 115.33 38.03 -12.68
CA LEU A 587 114.12 37.29 -13.08
C LEU A 587 112.86 37.79 -12.37
N GLN A 588 112.92 38.25 -11.13
CA GLN A 588 111.79 38.77 -10.34
C GLN A 588 111.20 40.04 -10.98
N ARG A 589 112.03 40.88 -11.60
CA ARG A 589 111.57 42.02 -12.41
C ARG A 589 110.84 41.59 -13.69
N LYS A 590 111.30 40.52 -14.35
CA LYS A 590 110.63 39.90 -15.51
C LYS A 590 109.36 39.11 -15.09
N LEU A 591 109.39 38.46 -13.93
CA LEU A 591 108.29 37.68 -13.36
C LEU A 591 107.16 38.60 -12.95
N LYS A 592 107.43 39.75 -12.32
CA LYS A 592 106.41 40.74 -11.96
C LYS A 592 105.62 41.21 -13.20
N THR A 593 106.33 41.58 -14.27
CA THR A 593 105.71 42.01 -15.54
C THR A 593 104.99 40.87 -16.29
N GLN A 594 105.41 39.61 -16.13
CA GLN A 594 104.67 38.46 -16.66
C GLN A 594 103.48 38.06 -15.77
N LYS A 595 103.57 38.26 -14.44
CA LYS A 595 102.51 37.99 -13.47
C LYS A 595 101.35 38.96 -13.66
N GLU A 596 101.62 40.26 -13.80
CA GLU A 596 100.59 41.27 -14.13
C GLU A 596 99.88 40.94 -15.46
N ARG A 597 100.60 40.41 -16.46
CA ARG A 597 100.03 39.92 -17.72
C ARG A 597 99.25 38.61 -17.56
N LEU A 598 99.67 37.72 -16.66
CA LEU A 598 98.99 36.46 -16.38
C LEU A 598 97.68 36.72 -15.61
N GLU A 599 97.70 37.56 -14.58
CA GLU A 599 96.52 37.99 -13.81
C GLU A 599 95.48 38.66 -14.72
N SER A 600 95.91 39.49 -15.68
CA SER A 600 95.02 40.04 -16.71
C SER A 600 94.37 38.95 -17.59
N LYS A 601 95.14 37.93 -18.01
CA LYS A 601 94.61 36.78 -18.77
C LYS A 601 93.74 35.86 -17.92
N GLU A 602 94.02 35.71 -16.64
CA GLU A 602 93.26 34.88 -15.70
C GLU A 602 91.92 35.54 -15.32
N LEU A 603 91.88 36.86 -15.20
CA LEU A 603 90.63 37.63 -15.18
C LEU A 603 89.81 37.36 -16.45
N HIS A 604 90.44 37.38 -17.63
CA HIS A 604 89.74 37.08 -18.88
C HIS A 604 89.25 35.62 -18.95
N LEU A 605 90.04 34.65 -18.51
CA LEU A 605 89.66 33.24 -18.45
C LEU A 605 88.54 32.97 -17.42
N SER A 606 88.53 33.64 -16.27
CA SER A 606 87.45 33.51 -15.28
C SER A 606 86.15 34.16 -15.78
N LEU A 607 86.23 35.28 -16.51
CA LEU A 607 85.09 35.87 -17.22
C LEU A 607 84.52 34.92 -18.29
N LEU A 608 85.39 34.30 -19.10
CA LEU A 608 84.99 33.33 -20.13
C LEU A 608 84.40 32.06 -19.51
N ARG A 609 85.04 31.47 -18.48
CA ARG A 609 84.52 30.30 -17.75
C ARG A 609 83.13 30.57 -17.17
N ARG A 610 82.93 31.76 -16.57
CA ARG A 610 81.61 32.17 -16.07
C ARG A 610 80.58 32.32 -17.19
N LYS A 611 80.94 32.86 -18.35
CA LYS A 611 79.99 32.93 -19.49
C LYS A 611 79.73 31.55 -20.10
N ILE A 612 80.71 30.65 -20.11
CA ILE A 612 80.53 29.24 -20.51
C ILE A 612 79.53 28.57 -19.55
N ALA A 613 79.75 28.63 -18.24
CA ALA A 613 78.83 28.06 -17.25
C ALA A 613 77.39 28.58 -17.42
N GLN A 614 77.21 29.89 -17.62
CA GLN A 614 75.89 30.48 -17.93
C GLN A 614 75.29 29.93 -19.25
N LEU A 615 76.07 29.83 -20.32
CA LEU A 615 75.60 29.25 -21.60
C LEU A 615 75.28 27.75 -21.47
N GLU A 616 75.97 27.03 -20.57
CA GLU A 616 75.68 25.64 -20.28
C GLU A 616 74.40 25.50 -19.45
N GLU A 617 74.19 26.31 -18.42
CA GLU A 617 72.93 26.42 -17.67
C GLU A 617 71.75 26.75 -18.60
N GLU A 618 71.88 27.80 -19.43
CA GLU A 618 70.89 28.18 -20.47
C GLU A 618 70.57 26.98 -21.37
N ARG A 619 71.60 26.23 -21.83
CA ARG A 619 71.46 25.01 -22.64
C ARG A 619 70.81 23.86 -21.86
N HIS A 620 71.08 23.69 -20.56
CA HIS A 620 70.48 22.65 -19.74
C HIS A 620 68.99 22.92 -19.48
N VAL A 621 68.62 24.17 -19.18
CA VAL A 621 67.21 24.61 -19.09
C VAL A 621 66.50 24.41 -20.44
N GLN A 622 67.11 24.80 -21.56
CA GLN A 622 66.51 24.61 -22.87
C GLN A 622 66.32 23.13 -23.23
N LYS A 623 67.25 22.25 -22.83
CA LYS A 623 67.09 20.78 -22.96
C LYS A 623 65.94 20.24 -22.11
N ALA A 624 65.83 20.67 -20.85
CA ALA A 624 64.71 20.26 -19.98
C ALA A 624 63.37 20.67 -20.60
N LEU A 625 63.23 21.92 -21.05
CA LEU A 625 62.03 22.41 -21.73
C LEU A 625 61.70 21.66 -23.03
N THR A 626 62.69 21.17 -23.77
CA THR A 626 62.42 20.29 -24.94
C THR A 626 61.92 18.91 -24.53
N VAL A 627 62.44 18.32 -23.44
CA VAL A 627 61.97 17.03 -22.92
C VAL A 627 60.55 17.14 -22.40
N GLU A 628 60.25 18.15 -21.57
CA GLU A 628 58.88 18.42 -21.08
C GLU A 628 57.89 18.64 -22.23
N ARG A 629 58.29 19.37 -23.29
CA ARG A 629 57.49 19.54 -24.50
C ARG A 629 57.22 18.21 -25.21
N ASP A 630 58.22 17.35 -25.35
CA ASP A 630 58.06 16.08 -26.05
C ASP A 630 57.24 15.06 -25.24
N GLU A 631 57.35 15.08 -23.91
CA GLU A 631 56.47 14.36 -23.00
C GLU A 631 55.02 14.86 -23.10
N ALA A 632 54.81 16.18 -23.12
CA ALA A 632 53.50 16.78 -23.36
C ALA A 632 52.91 16.38 -24.72
N HIS A 633 53.69 16.44 -25.81
CA HIS A 633 53.27 15.95 -27.13
C HIS A 633 52.92 14.46 -27.12
N LEU A 634 53.67 13.64 -26.36
CA LEU A 634 53.43 12.20 -26.27
C LEU A 634 52.18 11.88 -25.43
N THR A 635 51.83 12.69 -24.43
CA THR A 635 50.53 12.58 -23.73
C THR A 635 49.37 13.05 -24.61
N ILE A 636 49.51 14.14 -25.37
CA ILE A 636 48.52 14.59 -26.37
C ILE A 636 48.24 13.48 -27.38
N ARG A 637 49.28 12.88 -28.00
CA ARG A 637 49.12 11.76 -28.94
C ARG A 637 48.46 10.52 -28.32
N LYS A 638 48.67 10.26 -27.04
CA LYS A 638 47.97 9.18 -26.30
C LYS A 638 46.48 9.51 -26.09
N LEU A 639 46.14 10.79 -25.89
CA LEU A 639 44.75 11.25 -25.76
C LEU A 639 44.03 11.27 -27.11
N GLU A 640 44.67 11.75 -28.18
CA GLU A 640 44.15 11.69 -29.56
C GLU A 640 43.79 10.25 -29.94
N LYS A 641 44.68 9.28 -29.72
CA LYS A 641 44.41 7.85 -29.93
C LYS A 641 43.34 7.25 -29.00
N LYS A 642 42.95 7.92 -27.92
CA LYS A 642 41.77 7.54 -27.11
C LYS A 642 40.50 8.14 -27.72
N VAL A 643 40.54 9.40 -28.14
CA VAL A 643 39.44 10.10 -28.82
C VAL A 643 39.07 9.38 -30.11
N GLU A 644 40.04 9.04 -30.97
CA GLU A 644 39.79 8.29 -32.21
C GLU A 644 39.11 6.93 -31.97
N ARG A 645 39.47 6.23 -30.89
CA ARG A 645 38.84 4.95 -30.53
C ARG A 645 37.41 5.14 -30.05
N MET A 646 37.18 6.06 -29.11
CA MET A 646 35.83 6.40 -28.65
C MET A 646 34.94 6.90 -29.80
N GLN A 647 35.51 7.61 -30.78
CA GLN A 647 34.77 8.10 -31.94
C GLN A 647 34.41 6.98 -32.94
N LYS A 648 35.25 5.95 -33.10
CA LYS A 648 34.94 4.72 -33.85
C LYS A 648 33.92 3.84 -33.12
N GLU A 649 34.02 3.71 -31.80
CA GLU A 649 33.01 3.03 -30.98
C GLU A 649 31.66 3.73 -31.10
N LEU A 650 31.63 5.07 -31.04
CA LEU A 650 30.44 5.87 -31.30
C LEU A 650 29.88 5.73 -32.73
N SER A 651 30.71 5.58 -33.76
CA SER A 651 30.20 5.35 -35.13
C SER A 651 29.58 3.97 -35.26
N MET A 652 30.24 2.91 -34.78
CA MET A 652 29.68 1.56 -34.75
C MET A 652 28.36 1.48 -33.97
N CYS A 653 28.27 2.15 -32.80
CA CYS A 653 27.02 2.22 -32.05
C CYS A 653 25.91 3.00 -32.78
N ARG A 654 26.25 4.02 -33.56
CA ARG A 654 25.27 4.73 -34.42
C ARG A 654 24.80 3.86 -35.57
N GLU A 655 25.72 3.15 -36.22
CA GLU A 655 25.44 2.21 -37.31
C GLU A 655 24.52 1.08 -36.83
N SER A 656 24.81 0.45 -35.68
CA SER A 656 23.94 -0.58 -35.10
C SER A 656 22.56 -0.03 -34.69
N ASN A 657 22.49 1.23 -34.24
CA ASN A 657 21.21 1.88 -33.91
C ASN A 657 20.38 2.15 -35.18
N THR A 658 21.02 2.56 -36.29
CA THR A 658 20.33 2.68 -37.59
C THR A 658 19.88 1.33 -38.14
N GLU A 659 20.67 0.26 -37.97
CA GLU A 659 20.29 -1.10 -38.36
C GLU A 659 19.11 -1.63 -37.54
N LEU A 660 19.12 -1.43 -36.22
CA LEU A 660 18.00 -1.79 -35.34
C LEU A 660 16.73 -1.00 -35.67
N LYS A 661 16.85 0.28 -36.07
CA LYS A 661 15.70 1.08 -36.55
C LYS A 661 15.15 0.55 -37.88
N ALA A 662 16.00 0.11 -38.81
CA ALA A 662 15.56 -0.54 -40.04
C ALA A 662 14.81 -1.85 -39.74
N LYS A 663 15.41 -2.74 -38.94
CA LYS A 663 14.77 -4.00 -38.49
C LYS A 663 13.44 -3.76 -37.76
N LEU A 664 13.32 -2.67 -36.99
CA LEU A 664 12.07 -2.28 -36.34
C LEU A 664 11.01 -1.81 -37.36
N ALA A 665 11.42 -1.08 -38.40
CA ALA A 665 10.52 -0.69 -39.49
C ALA A 665 10.02 -1.93 -40.27
N ASP A 666 10.91 -2.85 -40.63
CA ASP A 666 10.56 -4.13 -41.29
C ASP A 666 9.60 -4.95 -40.42
N THR A 667 9.84 -5.02 -39.11
CA THR A 667 8.97 -5.70 -38.14
C THR A 667 7.59 -5.05 -38.07
N ASN A 668 7.52 -3.72 -38.14
CA ASN A 668 6.24 -2.99 -38.17
C ASN A 668 5.48 -3.23 -39.49
N GLU A 669 6.17 -3.29 -40.63
CA GLU A 669 5.55 -3.64 -41.92
C GLU A 669 5.01 -5.08 -41.92
N LEU A 670 5.77 -6.03 -41.39
CA LEU A 670 5.31 -7.41 -41.19
C LEU A 670 4.08 -7.46 -40.27
N LYS A 671 4.09 -6.71 -39.17
CA LYS A 671 2.94 -6.62 -38.25
C LYS A 671 1.69 -6.04 -38.93
N ILE A 672 1.84 -5.03 -39.79
CA ILE A 672 0.74 -4.49 -40.60
C ILE A 672 0.19 -5.59 -41.53
N LYS A 673 1.06 -6.29 -42.27
CA LYS A 673 0.65 -7.40 -43.15
C LYS A 673 -0.04 -8.54 -42.38
N THR A 674 0.41 -8.88 -41.17
CA THR A 674 -0.26 -9.86 -40.31
C THR A 674 -1.64 -9.39 -39.86
N LEU A 675 -1.82 -8.10 -39.55
CA LEU A 675 -3.13 -7.53 -39.20
C LEU A 675 -4.08 -7.53 -40.40
N GLU A 676 -3.59 -7.20 -41.60
CA GLU A 676 -4.36 -7.28 -42.85
C GLU A 676 -4.79 -8.72 -43.17
N GLN A 677 -3.87 -9.68 -43.05
CA GLN A 677 -4.18 -11.11 -43.19
C GLN A 677 -5.20 -11.58 -42.14
N THR A 678 -5.06 -11.16 -40.88
CA THR A 678 -6.00 -11.50 -39.80
C THR A 678 -7.40 -10.97 -40.12
N LYS A 679 -7.51 -9.73 -40.61
CA LYS A 679 -8.78 -9.15 -41.05
C LYS A 679 -9.40 -9.90 -42.23
N ALA A 680 -8.59 -10.29 -43.23
CA ALA A 680 -9.05 -11.10 -44.35
C ALA A 680 -9.56 -12.49 -43.89
N ILE A 681 -8.88 -13.13 -42.93
CA ILE A 681 -9.32 -14.38 -42.31
C ILE A 681 -10.64 -14.18 -41.54
N GLU A 682 -10.79 -13.07 -40.82
CA GLU A 682 -12.02 -12.74 -40.09
C GLU A 682 -13.21 -12.54 -41.05
N ASP A 683 -13.01 -11.87 -42.18
CA ASP A 683 -14.05 -11.67 -43.20
C ASP A 683 -14.37 -12.96 -43.98
N LEU A 684 -13.38 -13.83 -44.19
CA LEU A 684 -13.60 -15.20 -44.69
C LEU A 684 -14.35 -16.08 -43.69
N ASN A 685 -14.08 -15.97 -42.39
CA ASN A 685 -14.86 -16.67 -41.36
C ASN A 685 -16.30 -16.16 -41.32
N LYS A 686 -16.53 -14.84 -41.41
CA LYS A 686 -17.90 -14.27 -41.52
C LYS A 686 -18.63 -14.74 -42.78
N SER A 687 -17.95 -14.96 -43.90
CA SER A 687 -18.58 -15.48 -45.13
C SER A 687 -18.85 -16.98 -45.02
N ARG A 688 -17.92 -17.77 -44.44
CA ARG A 688 -18.13 -19.17 -44.06
C ARG A 688 -19.35 -19.34 -43.15
N ASP A 689 -19.46 -18.56 -42.08
CA ASP A 689 -20.58 -18.66 -41.13
C ASP A 689 -21.93 -18.30 -41.76
N ARG A 690 -21.93 -17.42 -42.77
CA ARG A 690 -23.13 -17.15 -43.59
C ARG A 690 -23.46 -18.34 -44.50
N LEU A 691 -22.45 -18.94 -45.14
CA LEU A 691 -22.63 -20.14 -45.96
C LEU A 691 -23.09 -21.34 -45.13
N GLU A 692 -22.58 -21.52 -43.91
CA GLU A 692 -23.01 -22.56 -42.97
C GLU A 692 -24.49 -22.36 -42.59
N LYS A 693 -24.91 -21.14 -42.28
CA LYS A 693 -26.34 -20.81 -42.04
C LYS A 693 -27.24 -21.01 -43.26
N VAL A 694 -26.71 -20.85 -44.47
CA VAL A 694 -27.45 -21.18 -45.72
C VAL A 694 -27.51 -22.69 -45.91
N LYS A 695 -26.40 -23.41 -45.71
CA LYS A 695 -26.32 -24.87 -45.74
C LYS A 695 -27.30 -25.49 -44.76
N GLU A 696 -27.32 -25.07 -43.49
CA GLU A 696 -28.28 -25.55 -42.49
C GLU A 696 -29.74 -25.34 -42.92
N LYS A 697 -30.06 -24.20 -43.56
CA LYS A 697 -31.41 -23.93 -44.07
C LYS A 697 -31.77 -24.86 -45.21
N VAL A 698 -30.85 -25.07 -46.14
CA VAL A 698 -31.01 -26.01 -47.27
C VAL A 698 -31.10 -27.46 -46.77
N GLU A 699 -30.31 -27.85 -45.77
CA GLU A 699 -30.40 -29.17 -45.13
C GLU A 699 -31.75 -29.36 -44.42
N LYS A 700 -32.24 -28.35 -43.68
CA LYS A 700 -33.58 -28.37 -43.07
C LYS A 700 -34.70 -28.48 -44.11
N GLN A 701 -34.61 -27.71 -45.21
CA GLN A 701 -35.55 -27.81 -46.34
C GLN A 701 -35.46 -29.18 -47.02
N LEU A 702 -34.27 -29.70 -47.27
CA LEU A 702 -34.05 -31.01 -47.88
C LEU A 702 -34.59 -32.14 -46.99
N THR A 703 -34.44 -32.05 -45.67
CA THR A 703 -35.06 -33.02 -44.74
C THR A 703 -36.57 -32.91 -44.71
N SER A 704 -37.15 -31.70 -44.80
CA SER A 704 -38.60 -31.49 -44.93
C SER A 704 -39.12 -32.15 -46.20
N VAL A 705 -38.58 -31.76 -47.37
CA VAL A 705 -38.95 -32.32 -48.68
C VAL A 705 -38.74 -33.84 -48.74
N LYS A 706 -37.68 -34.37 -48.11
CA LYS A 706 -37.47 -35.83 -48.02
C LYS A 706 -38.51 -36.52 -47.15
N SER A 707 -38.97 -35.88 -46.07
CA SER A 707 -40.06 -36.41 -45.23
C SER A 707 -41.42 -36.34 -45.94
N GLU A 708 -41.70 -35.22 -46.62
CA GLU A 708 -42.90 -35.00 -47.44
C GLU A 708 -42.97 -36.02 -48.59
N LEU A 709 -41.85 -36.22 -49.31
CA LEU A 709 -41.73 -37.25 -50.34
C LEU A 709 -41.91 -38.66 -49.76
N GLY A 710 -41.37 -38.92 -48.57
CA GLY A 710 -41.55 -40.20 -47.85
C GLY A 710 -43.02 -40.46 -47.49
N SER A 711 -43.76 -39.45 -47.02
CA SER A 711 -45.20 -39.56 -46.78
C SER A 711 -45.99 -39.73 -48.08
N LEU A 712 -45.66 -38.98 -49.13
CA LEU A 712 -46.32 -39.08 -50.44
C LEU A 712 -46.08 -40.46 -51.08
N GLU A 713 -44.88 -41.01 -50.98
CA GLU A 713 -44.56 -42.35 -51.47
C GLU A 713 -45.26 -43.44 -50.66
N HIS A 714 -45.41 -43.25 -49.34
CA HIS A 714 -46.17 -44.16 -48.49
C HIS A 714 -47.67 -44.14 -48.81
N GLU A 715 -48.26 -42.95 -48.95
CA GLU A 715 -49.66 -42.75 -49.33
C GLU A 715 -49.92 -43.28 -50.75
N ALA A 716 -49.01 -43.05 -51.70
CA ALA A 716 -49.10 -43.62 -53.05
C ALA A 716 -49.01 -45.16 -53.04
N ARG A 717 -48.14 -45.75 -52.19
CA ARG A 717 -48.10 -47.21 -51.98
C ARG A 717 -49.41 -47.73 -51.39
N GLU A 718 -49.97 -47.03 -50.40
CA GLU A 718 -51.22 -47.42 -49.75
C GLU A 718 -52.42 -47.30 -50.70
N ASN A 719 -52.54 -46.20 -51.45
CA ASN A 719 -53.58 -46.00 -52.45
C ASN A 719 -53.47 -46.99 -53.62
N LYS A 720 -52.25 -47.37 -54.02
CA LYS A 720 -52.01 -48.45 -54.99
C LYS A 720 -52.49 -49.79 -54.45
N GLU A 721 -52.24 -50.10 -53.18
CA GLU A 721 -52.69 -51.36 -52.57
C GLU A 721 -54.21 -51.36 -52.37
N ARG A 722 -54.82 -50.28 -51.86
CA ARG A 722 -56.29 -50.09 -51.82
C ARG A 722 -56.93 -50.31 -53.19
N SER A 723 -56.36 -49.71 -54.24
CA SER A 723 -56.82 -49.88 -55.63
C SER A 723 -56.70 -51.33 -56.09
N ARG A 724 -55.61 -52.02 -55.72
CA ARG A 724 -55.39 -53.43 -56.02
C ARG A 724 -56.41 -54.33 -55.31
N THR A 725 -56.69 -54.09 -54.03
CA THR A 725 -57.73 -54.80 -53.26
C THR A 725 -59.10 -54.54 -53.86
N MET A 726 -59.42 -53.30 -54.21
CA MET A 726 -60.71 -52.94 -54.83
C MET A 726 -60.89 -53.58 -56.21
N ILE A 727 -59.86 -53.60 -57.06
CA ILE A 727 -59.86 -54.34 -58.33
C ILE A 727 -60.06 -55.83 -58.08
N GLN A 728 -59.44 -56.41 -57.05
CA GLN A 728 -59.61 -57.83 -56.70
C GLN A 728 -61.05 -58.13 -56.24
N VAL A 729 -61.67 -57.25 -55.44
CA VAL A 729 -63.09 -57.34 -55.05
C VAL A 729 -63.99 -57.26 -56.28
N VAL A 730 -63.88 -56.21 -57.09
CA VAL A 730 -64.70 -56.04 -58.32
C VAL A 730 -64.50 -57.21 -59.29
N THR A 731 -63.28 -57.73 -59.43
CA THR A 731 -63.01 -58.92 -60.26
C THR A 731 -63.71 -60.17 -59.71
N SER A 732 -63.78 -60.31 -58.38
CA SER A 732 -64.52 -61.41 -57.74
C SER A 732 -66.04 -61.24 -57.87
N GLU A 733 -66.57 -60.02 -57.75
CA GLU A 733 -67.98 -59.68 -57.94
C GLU A 733 -68.44 -59.86 -59.39
N VAL A 734 -67.64 -59.42 -60.37
CA VAL A 734 -67.90 -59.69 -61.79
C VAL A 734 -67.91 -61.21 -62.07
N LYS A 735 -67.04 -61.97 -61.40
CA LYS A 735 -67.02 -63.43 -61.52
C LYS A 735 -68.27 -64.09 -60.92
N THR A 736 -68.74 -63.66 -59.74
CA THR A 736 -69.96 -64.19 -59.13
C THR A 736 -71.22 -63.73 -59.86
N LEU A 737 -71.32 -62.47 -60.27
CA LEU A 737 -72.43 -61.95 -61.09
C LEU A 737 -72.52 -62.65 -62.45
N LYS A 738 -71.39 -62.94 -63.08
CA LYS A 738 -71.36 -63.75 -64.31
C LYS A 738 -71.90 -65.16 -64.05
N GLN A 739 -71.52 -65.80 -62.94
CA GLN A 739 -72.07 -67.10 -62.55
C GLN A 739 -73.57 -67.04 -62.23
N SER A 740 -74.04 -66.04 -61.49
CA SER A 740 -75.46 -65.90 -61.16
C SER A 740 -76.31 -65.56 -62.38
N LEU A 741 -75.79 -64.81 -63.35
CA LEU A 741 -76.44 -64.55 -64.64
C LEU A 741 -76.52 -65.85 -65.48
N GLU A 742 -75.44 -66.63 -65.53
CA GLU A 742 -75.41 -67.95 -66.18
C GLU A 742 -76.45 -68.91 -65.56
N GLU A 743 -76.63 -68.88 -64.23
CA GLU A 743 -77.70 -69.62 -63.56
C GLU A 743 -79.09 -69.03 -63.78
N ALA A 744 -79.23 -67.70 -63.81
CA ALA A 744 -80.51 -67.04 -64.05
C ALA A 744 -81.02 -67.35 -65.46
N MET A 745 -80.16 -67.28 -66.49
CA MET A 745 -80.50 -67.71 -67.85
C MET A 745 -80.89 -69.20 -67.92
N LYS A 746 -80.28 -70.06 -67.10
CA LYS A 746 -80.69 -71.48 -67.00
C LYS A 746 -82.05 -71.65 -66.32
N ARG A 747 -82.32 -70.92 -65.23
CA ARG A 747 -83.62 -70.95 -64.52
C ARG A 747 -84.74 -70.34 -65.37
N GLU A 748 -84.48 -69.22 -66.04
CA GLU A 748 -85.40 -68.57 -66.96
C GLU A 748 -85.75 -69.52 -68.11
N LYS A 749 -84.75 -70.16 -68.73
CA LYS A 749 -84.98 -71.20 -69.72
C LYS A 749 -85.88 -72.32 -69.16
N GLN A 750 -85.55 -72.87 -67.98
CA GLN A 750 -86.37 -73.91 -67.34
C GLN A 750 -87.81 -73.45 -67.02
N LEU A 751 -88.02 -72.17 -66.68
CA LEU A 751 -89.35 -71.62 -66.42
C LEU A 751 -90.13 -71.34 -67.72
N VAL A 752 -89.46 -70.96 -68.80
CA VAL A 752 -90.04 -70.89 -70.15
C VAL A 752 -90.44 -72.30 -70.60
N ASP A 753 -89.54 -73.27 -70.50
CA ASP A 753 -89.80 -74.69 -70.81
C ASP A 753 -90.99 -75.23 -69.96
N PHE A 754 -91.07 -74.87 -68.67
CA PHE A 754 -92.18 -75.27 -67.79
C PHE A 754 -93.50 -74.58 -68.11
N ARG A 755 -93.48 -73.26 -68.37
CA ARG A 755 -94.65 -72.49 -68.85
C ARG A 755 -95.18 -73.06 -70.16
N GLU A 756 -94.28 -73.53 -71.01
CA GLU A 756 -94.60 -74.22 -72.25
C GLU A 756 -95.34 -75.55 -71.95
N ILE A 757 -94.77 -76.42 -71.12
CA ILE A 757 -95.39 -77.70 -70.70
C ILE A 757 -96.77 -77.48 -70.04
N VAL A 758 -96.92 -76.52 -69.14
CA VAL A 758 -98.20 -76.24 -68.45
C VAL A 758 -99.25 -75.69 -69.41
N SER A 759 -98.87 -74.83 -70.36
CA SER A 759 -99.79 -74.32 -71.39
C SER A 759 -100.27 -75.44 -72.33
N GLN A 760 -99.38 -76.38 -72.67
CA GLN A 760 -99.72 -77.62 -73.38
C GLN A 760 -100.71 -78.49 -72.59
N MET A 761 -100.45 -78.74 -71.30
CA MET A 761 -101.33 -79.54 -70.44
C MET A 761 -102.72 -78.93 -70.23
N LEU A 762 -102.84 -77.60 -70.23
CA LEU A 762 -104.11 -76.88 -70.05
C LEU A 762 -104.93 -76.72 -71.34
N GLY A 763 -104.47 -77.26 -72.48
CA GLY A 763 -105.18 -77.19 -73.76
C GLY A 763 -105.27 -75.76 -74.33
N LEU A 764 -104.42 -74.85 -73.86
CA LEU A 764 -104.37 -73.48 -74.36
C LEU A 764 -103.55 -73.45 -75.65
N ASN A 765 -104.15 -72.95 -76.74
CA ASN A 765 -103.47 -72.94 -78.04
C ASN A 765 -102.21 -72.07 -78.02
N MET A 766 -101.06 -72.72 -78.19
CA MET A 766 -99.71 -72.16 -78.13
C MET A 766 -99.35 -71.13 -79.21
N THR A 767 -100.24 -70.86 -80.16
CA THR A 767 -99.95 -70.00 -81.31
C THR A 767 -99.98 -68.50 -81.00
N THR A 768 -100.37 -68.09 -79.79
CA THR A 768 -100.39 -66.67 -79.37
C THR A 768 -99.47 -66.38 -78.18
N LEU A 769 -98.32 -65.78 -78.52
CA LEU A 769 -97.29 -65.30 -77.59
C LEU A 769 -97.72 -64.01 -76.85
N ALA A 770 -98.78 -64.07 -76.04
CA ALA A 770 -99.16 -63.01 -75.09
C ALA A 770 -100.18 -63.46 -74.01
N LEU A 771 -100.29 -64.75 -73.69
CA LEU A 771 -101.11 -65.23 -72.56
C LEU A 771 -100.49 -64.79 -71.22
N PRO A 772 -101.15 -63.92 -70.43
CA PRO A 772 -100.67 -63.49 -69.12
C PRO A 772 -100.79 -64.61 -68.09
N ASP A 773 -99.85 -64.69 -67.14
CA ASP A 773 -99.82 -65.77 -66.16
C ASP A 773 -101.07 -65.83 -65.27
N TYR A 774 -101.77 -64.70 -65.08
CA TYR A 774 -103.05 -64.70 -64.38
C TYR A 774 -104.14 -65.50 -65.09
N GLU A 775 -104.13 -65.64 -66.43
CA GLU A 775 -105.08 -66.51 -67.16
C GLU A 775 -104.84 -67.98 -66.81
N ILE A 776 -103.56 -68.39 -66.82
CA ILE A 776 -103.11 -69.75 -66.45
C ILE A 776 -103.48 -70.04 -64.99
N ILE A 777 -103.12 -69.13 -64.09
CA ILE A 777 -103.42 -69.23 -62.65
C ILE A 777 -104.93 -69.25 -62.42
N LYS A 778 -105.71 -68.36 -63.03
CA LYS A 778 -107.17 -68.28 -62.87
C LYS A 778 -107.91 -69.48 -63.47
N CYS A 779 -107.35 -70.12 -64.50
CA CYS A 779 -107.84 -71.40 -65.02
C CYS A 779 -107.53 -72.55 -64.04
N LEU A 780 -106.32 -72.61 -63.47
CA LEU A 780 -105.96 -73.57 -62.42
C LEU A 780 -106.78 -73.36 -61.14
N GLU A 781 -106.93 -72.13 -60.66
CA GLU A 781 -107.77 -71.76 -59.51
C GLU A 781 -109.24 -72.06 -59.76
N ARG A 782 -109.77 -71.84 -60.98
CA ARG A 782 -111.12 -72.30 -61.36
C ARG A 782 -111.23 -73.82 -61.31
N LEU A 783 -110.24 -74.56 -61.84
CA LEU A 783 -110.19 -76.03 -61.73
C LEU A 783 -110.18 -76.49 -60.26
N ILE A 784 -109.42 -75.81 -59.41
CA ILE A 784 -109.25 -76.11 -57.98
C ILE A 784 -110.47 -75.66 -57.14
N HIS A 785 -111.25 -74.66 -57.58
CA HIS A 785 -112.44 -74.17 -56.85
C HIS A 785 -113.80 -74.69 -57.36
N LEU A 786 -113.90 -75.21 -58.60
CA LEU A 786 -115.18 -75.72 -59.14
C LEU A 786 -115.50 -77.18 -58.80
N HIS A 787 -114.52 -78.01 -58.42
CA HIS A 787 -114.77 -79.39 -57.98
C HIS A 787 -114.82 -79.52 -56.46
N GLN A 788 -115.84 -78.89 -55.89
CA GLN A 788 -116.25 -79.08 -54.51
C GLN A 788 -116.98 -80.44 -54.36
N HIS A 789 -116.77 -81.12 -53.21
CA HIS A 789 -117.52 -82.30 -52.75
C HIS A 789 -117.29 -83.66 -53.46
N HIS A 790 -116.17 -84.33 -53.15
CA HIS A 790 -116.23 -85.68 -52.58
C HIS A 790 -115.04 -86.00 -51.66
N PHE A 791 -115.37 -86.12 -50.37
CA PHE A 791 -114.80 -87.02 -49.35
C PHE A 791 -113.76 -88.07 -49.82
N VAL A 792 -112.57 -88.12 -49.17
CA VAL A 792 -112.12 -89.22 -48.28
C VAL A 792 -110.63 -89.10 -47.88
N THR A 793 -110.35 -89.31 -46.58
CA THR A 793 -109.02 -89.47 -45.91
C THR A 793 -108.01 -88.32 -46.01
N CYS A 794 -107.05 -88.12 -45.11
CA CYS A 794 -106.71 -88.50 -43.71
C CYS A 794 -105.19 -88.20 -43.57
N ALA A 795 -104.68 -88.09 -42.35
CA ALA A 795 -103.33 -87.60 -42.00
C ALA A 795 -103.15 -86.07 -42.24
N CYS A 796 -102.70 -85.25 -41.28
CA CYS A 796 -101.49 -85.34 -40.45
C CYS A 796 -100.23 -85.34 -41.36
N VAL A 797 -99.20 -84.51 -41.20
CA VAL A 797 -98.59 -83.98 -39.97
C VAL A 797 -97.95 -82.60 -40.24
N SER A 798 -98.17 -81.71 -39.28
CA SER A 798 -97.47 -80.48 -38.93
C SER A 798 -95.96 -80.61 -38.64
N ASN A 799 -95.21 -79.52 -38.84
CA ASN A 799 -93.88 -79.23 -38.28
C ASN A 799 -92.65 -79.96 -38.86
N LEU A 800 -91.72 -79.15 -39.40
CA LEU A 800 -90.44 -78.96 -38.70
C LEU A 800 -90.01 -77.49 -38.76
N THR A 801 -90.37 -76.74 -37.72
CA THR A 801 -89.80 -75.43 -37.38
C THR A 801 -88.44 -75.58 -36.71
N THR A 802 -87.68 -74.48 -36.60
CA THR A 802 -86.47 -74.32 -35.73
C THR A 802 -85.30 -75.24 -36.14
N GLY A 803 -84.03 -74.87 -35.94
CA GLY A 803 -83.37 -73.73 -35.29
C GLY A 803 -81.87 -73.86 -35.62
N GLN A 804 -81.03 -72.84 -35.41
CA GLN A 804 -80.29 -72.70 -34.14
C GLN A 804 -79.69 -74.05 -33.64
N ASP A 805 -78.38 -74.21 -33.45
CA ASP A 805 -77.38 -73.19 -33.11
C ASP A 805 -75.95 -73.80 -33.10
N ARG A 806 -74.92 -72.94 -32.95
CA ARG A 806 -73.51 -73.27 -32.55
C ARG A 806 -72.60 -73.89 -33.64
N HIS A 807 -71.27 -73.76 -33.58
CA HIS A 807 -70.38 -73.53 -32.43
C HIS A 807 -69.11 -72.69 -32.77
N LEU A 808 -68.67 -71.85 -31.81
CA LEU A 808 -67.31 -71.35 -31.42
C LEU A 808 -66.19 -71.16 -32.49
N GLY A 809 -65.30 -70.17 -32.44
CA GLY A 809 -64.97 -69.04 -31.54
C GLY A 809 -64.03 -68.06 -32.31
N ASP A 810 -63.46 -66.95 -31.82
CA ASP A 810 -63.28 -66.40 -30.47
C ASP A 810 -63.10 -64.85 -30.53
N HIS A 811 -63.34 -64.18 -29.39
CA HIS A 811 -62.62 -63.02 -28.79
C HIS A 811 -61.64 -62.10 -29.59
N LEU A 812 -61.42 -60.79 -29.30
CA LEU A 812 -61.77 -59.90 -28.16
C LEU A 812 -61.49 -58.39 -28.49
N LYS A 813 -62.36 -57.48 -28.02
CA LYS A 813 -62.14 -56.10 -27.48
C LYS A 813 -61.16 -55.06 -28.11
N PHE A 814 -61.71 -53.83 -28.26
CA PHE A 814 -61.10 -52.49 -28.02
C PHE A 814 -59.89 -52.07 -28.88
N LEU A 815 -59.53 -50.78 -29.05
CA LEU A 815 -60.02 -49.50 -28.50
C LEU A 815 -59.91 -48.39 -29.58
N HIS A 816 -60.10 -47.14 -29.16
CA HIS A 816 -60.03 -45.90 -29.95
C HIS A 816 -58.60 -45.52 -30.36
#